data_AF-A0A3M1WVA0-F1
#
_entry.id   AF-A0A3M1WVA0-F1
#
_cell.length_a   1.000
_cell.length_b   1.000
_cell.length_c   1.000
_cell.angle_alpha   90.00
_cell.angle_beta   90.00
_cell.angle_gamma   90.00
#
_symmetry.space_group_name_H-M   'P 1'
#
loop_
_entity.id
_entity.type
_entity.pdbx_description
1 polymer ?
#
loop_
_entity_poly.entity_id
_entity_poly.type
_entity_poly.pdbx_seq_one_letter_code
_entity_poly.pdbx_strand_id
1 'polypeptide(L)'
;MMVPMPKRLLLALLALLLMACDAPSPDAGDPAKPEAGRNVDDATAYVEQGDLEAIRKHGRLRILATRERETWLPRRGDQPDLELDLLSEYAHEQGLRPELVFVEAFADLIPALLAGKGDVIAADLRITPERREQIAFTVPLRFTREQLVARKDDPIRKRSGLRGRTVAIPAGTSFEQTLAPLVKKYGVHVTHTPPGMTLDERLDALAAGQLDLTMADSVRLEIAREYRDDFRVPFSLTGEVPLALGLRPDNPELKRTLDHFLEHALFLRRERPQYTDDLDGLKKKGRLRMLTVNNAVTYYLWKGELHGFEYEEMKRFAKSQGLHLEVIVAREYDDLIPMLERGEGDVIAALMTDTPQRRARGVHFSRRYLETEPVLVGGRDARQPASLEELAGLRIAVRPGTSHETLLRSLQARGIALQIEPLPGDLESEDILEQVAAGQLAHAVVDRLRAELARDNGIEVRILLPLDKPQPIAWAVRAENPKLLQAINAFWKKEYRGLHYNILRKRYFEQARGLRAREEIRIEPGTNHFTPWDAIVYREARAHGFDWRLILAQMYQESRFDPNRVSWAGARGLLQVTPRTARAHGFDPDKLSDPETGIRAGVSYLAWLRERFPETLDVRDRLWFALASYNAGLGHVRDARRLARQLGLNPNHWFGHVEKAMLKLSKKPYYSKAKHGYVRGREPVRYVRDIRDRYQAYVELSRDWPPPVE
;
A
#
# COMPACT_ATOMS: atom_id res chain seq x y z
N MET A 1 37.38 67.67 0.93
CA MET A 1 38.14 67.13 2.07
C MET A 1 38.04 65.62 2.00
N MET A 2 39.12 64.97 1.56
CA MET A 2 39.93 64.01 2.34
C MET A 2 39.21 62.67 2.54
N VAL A 3 39.72 61.46 2.27
CA VAL A 3 40.95 60.82 1.71
C VAL A 3 40.70 59.30 1.99
N PRO A 4 41.26 58.33 1.25
CA PRO A 4 40.79 56.95 1.24
C PRO A 4 41.44 56.08 2.34
N MET A 5 40.73 55.03 2.81
CA MET A 5 41.30 53.99 3.69
C MET A 5 41.63 52.69 2.94
N PRO A 6 42.62 51.91 3.42
CA PRO A 6 43.53 51.15 2.58
C PRO A 6 43.37 49.63 2.66
N LYS A 7 43.92 48.98 1.63
CA LYS A 7 44.14 47.54 1.45
C LYS A 7 44.90 46.90 2.64
N ARG A 8 44.21 46.56 3.72
CA ARG A 8 44.68 45.62 4.75
C ARG A 8 43.52 44.80 5.29
N LEU A 9 42.87 44.05 4.39
CA LEU A 9 41.91 43.00 4.76
C LEU A 9 42.18 41.66 4.05
N LEU A 10 43.33 41.48 3.38
CA LEU A 10 43.54 40.32 2.51
C LEU A 10 44.72 39.41 2.87
N LEU A 11 45.45 39.65 3.97
CA LEU A 11 46.61 38.81 4.32
C LEU A 11 46.63 38.22 5.73
N ALA A 12 45.61 38.46 6.56
CA ALA A 12 45.54 37.89 7.91
C ALA A 12 44.49 36.76 8.07
N LEU A 13 43.66 36.50 7.06
CA LEU A 13 42.70 35.38 7.07
C LEU A 13 43.08 34.21 6.16
N LEU A 14 44.17 34.31 5.40
CA LEU A 14 44.64 33.24 4.50
C LEU A 14 45.70 32.30 5.13
N ALA A 15 46.14 32.57 6.36
CA ALA A 15 47.17 31.79 7.05
C ALA A 15 46.63 30.81 8.11
N LEU A 16 45.30 30.68 8.23
CA LEU A 16 44.64 29.69 9.10
C LEU A 16 43.93 28.57 8.31
N LEU A 17 44.17 28.50 7.00
CA LEU A 17 43.60 27.51 6.08
C LEU A 17 44.61 26.50 5.50
N LEU A 18 45.85 26.50 5.99
CA LEU A 18 46.91 25.62 5.49
C LEU A 18 47.77 25.11 6.64
N MET A 19 47.23 24.25 7.51
CA MET A 19 47.94 23.18 8.24
C MET A 19 46.93 22.30 8.99
N ALA A 20 46.38 21.32 8.27
CA ALA A 20 45.91 20.06 8.86
C ALA A 20 45.95 19.01 7.73
N CYS A 21 47.12 18.40 7.57
CA CYS A 21 47.29 17.23 6.72
C CYS A 21 46.62 16.00 7.36
N ASP A 22 46.01 15.20 6.49
CA ASP A 22 45.83 13.75 6.56
C ASP A 22 45.31 13.12 7.86
N ALA A 23 43.99 13.01 7.94
CA ALA A 23 43.34 11.82 8.48
C ALA A 23 42.28 11.36 7.46
N PRO A 24 42.17 10.06 7.13
CA PRO A 24 41.12 9.60 6.24
C PRO A 24 39.76 9.82 6.91
N SER A 25 38.91 10.63 6.28
CA SER A 25 37.51 10.75 6.68
C SER A 25 36.86 9.36 6.62
N PRO A 26 36.24 8.85 7.71
CA PRO A 26 35.38 7.70 7.58
C PRO A 26 34.20 8.11 6.71
N ASP A 27 33.92 7.32 5.67
CA ASP A 27 32.73 7.46 4.82
C ASP A 27 31.51 7.73 5.72
N ALA A 28 30.96 8.94 5.63
CA ALA A 28 29.64 9.24 6.16
C ALA A 28 28.62 8.60 5.21
N GLY A 29 28.52 7.27 5.31
CA GLY A 29 27.50 6.50 4.61
C GLY A 29 26.10 6.96 5.01
N ASP A 30 25.17 6.78 4.07
CA ASP A 30 23.74 7.01 4.28
C ASP A 30 23.27 6.35 5.60
N PRO A 31 22.77 7.12 6.58
CA PRO A 31 22.33 6.58 7.87
C PRO A 31 21.18 5.58 7.72
N ALA A 32 20.54 5.50 6.55
CA ALA A 32 19.49 4.52 6.26
C ALA A 32 20.03 3.12 5.90
N LYS A 33 21.33 2.96 5.65
CA LYS A 33 21.93 1.66 5.27
C LYS A 33 22.56 0.96 6.49
N PRO A 34 22.38 -0.36 6.64
CA PRO A 34 23.11 -1.13 7.65
C PRO A 34 24.62 -0.90 7.51
N GLU A 35 25.35 -0.81 8.63
CA GLU A 35 26.83 -0.86 8.59
C GLU A 35 27.28 -2.14 7.86
N ALA A 36 28.45 -2.09 7.20
CA ALA A 36 29.01 -3.25 6.50
C ALA A 36 29.00 -4.47 7.45
N GLY A 37 28.31 -5.54 7.03
CA GLY A 37 28.01 -6.62 7.96
C GLY A 37 29.27 -7.34 8.44
N ARG A 38 29.28 -7.73 9.71
CA ARG A 38 30.41 -8.41 10.36
C ARG A 38 30.12 -9.89 10.60
N ASN A 39 31.16 -10.70 10.76
CA ASN A 39 30.96 -12.10 11.14
C ASN A 39 30.62 -12.22 12.63
N VAL A 40 29.82 -13.22 12.97
CA VAL A 40 29.38 -13.51 14.34
C VAL A 40 30.53 -13.82 15.32
N ASP A 41 31.70 -14.19 14.81
CA ASP A 41 32.91 -14.49 15.59
C ASP A 41 33.97 -13.37 15.50
N ASP A 42 33.58 -12.16 15.10
CA ASP A 42 34.44 -10.98 15.17
C ASP A 42 34.89 -10.71 16.62
N ALA A 43 36.19 -10.52 16.83
CA ALA A 43 36.78 -10.29 18.14
C ALA A 43 36.29 -9.01 18.84
N THR A 44 35.66 -8.08 18.10
CA THR A 44 35.04 -6.86 18.61
C THR A 44 33.54 -7.01 18.90
N ALA A 45 32.97 -8.21 18.70
CA ALA A 45 31.57 -8.49 18.98
C ALA A 45 31.29 -8.55 20.47
N TYR A 46 30.37 -7.71 20.94
CA TYR A 46 29.84 -7.79 22.31
C TYR A 46 28.67 -8.78 22.36
N VAL A 47 28.43 -9.34 23.54
CA VAL A 47 27.28 -10.19 23.84
C VAL A 47 26.28 -9.38 24.65
N GLU A 48 25.01 -9.44 24.28
CA GLU A 48 23.92 -8.82 25.03
C GLU A 48 22.73 -9.80 25.04
N GLN A 49 22.27 -10.10 26.25
CA GLN A 49 21.19 -11.05 26.53
C GLN A 49 19.94 -10.37 27.09
N GLY A 50 20.06 -9.13 27.56
CA GLY A 50 18.93 -8.32 28.03
C GLY A 50 17.96 -7.94 26.90
N ASP A 51 16.79 -7.46 27.32
CA ASP A 51 15.71 -7.00 26.44
C ASP A 51 16.00 -5.59 25.87
N LEU A 52 14.99 -4.93 25.30
CA LEU A 52 15.08 -3.66 24.57
C LEU A 52 15.82 -2.55 25.32
N GLU A 53 15.61 -2.38 26.63
CA GLU A 53 16.31 -1.37 27.43
C GLU A 53 17.84 -1.62 27.51
N ALA A 54 18.27 -2.88 27.51
CA ALA A 54 19.69 -3.21 27.48
C ALA A 54 20.28 -2.95 26.09
N ILE A 55 19.57 -3.37 25.04
CA ILE A 55 19.91 -3.08 23.63
C ILE A 55 20.06 -1.57 23.40
N ARG A 56 19.16 -0.75 23.95
CA ARG A 56 19.21 0.72 23.86
C ARG A 56 20.49 1.33 24.42
N LYS A 57 21.07 0.76 25.48
CA LYS A 57 22.34 1.25 26.05
C LYS A 57 23.51 1.10 25.09
N HIS A 58 23.45 0.13 24.18
CA HIS A 58 24.46 -0.09 23.16
C HIS A 58 24.20 0.70 21.87
N GLY A 59 23.00 1.27 21.70
CA GLY A 59 22.64 2.12 20.56
C GLY A 59 22.60 1.39 19.21
N ARG A 60 22.59 0.04 19.21
CA ARG A 60 22.63 -0.80 18.01
C ARG A 60 21.63 -1.95 18.12
N LEU A 61 20.96 -2.28 17.01
CA LEU A 61 20.14 -3.48 16.87
C LEU A 61 20.91 -4.49 16.00
N ARG A 62 21.40 -5.59 16.60
CA ARG A 62 22.19 -6.61 15.89
C ARG A 62 21.28 -7.63 15.22
N ILE A 63 21.33 -7.69 13.90
CA ILE A 63 20.46 -8.50 13.05
C ILE A 63 21.24 -9.71 12.55
N LEU A 64 20.89 -10.90 13.03
CA LEU A 64 21.48 -12.17 12.60
C LEU A 64 20.93 -12.58 11.24
N ALA A 65 21.84 -12.82 10.30
CA ALA A 65 21.57 -13.20 8.92
C ALA A 65 22.59 -14.23 8.41
N THR A 66 22.32 -14.92 7.30
CA THR A 66 23.29 -15.80 6.63
C THR A 66 24.05 -15.06 5.52
N ARG A 67 25.27 -15.52 5.20
CA ARG A 67 26.08 -14.99 4.09
C ARG A 67 25.45 -15.15 2.70
N GLU A 68 24.50 -16.08 2.52
CA GLU A 68 23.67 -16.13 1.29
C GLU A 68 23.08 -14.76 0.93
N ARG A 69 22.90 -13.85 1.91
CA ARG A 69 22.39 -12.48 1.69
C ARG A 69 23.40 -11.51 1.08
N GLU A 70 24.70 -11.72 1.27
CA GLU A 70 25.74 -10.77 0.84
C GLU A 70 25.99 -10.85 -0.68
N THR A 71 25.77 -12.02 -1.28
CA THR A 71 25.92 -12.25 -2.72
C THR A 71 24.79 -11.64 -3.57
N TRP A 72 23.72 -11.16 -2.93
CA TRP A 72 22.61 -10.45 -3.58
C TRP A 72 22.86 -8.94 -3.57
N LEU A 73 23.75 -8.45 -4.42
CA LEU A 73 23.72 -7.02 -4.78
C LEU A 73 22.43 -6.76 -5.58
N PRO A 74 21.54 -5.86 -5.15
CA PRO A 74 20.29 -5.62 -5.84
C PRO A 74 20.54 -5.04 -7.24
N ARG A 75 19.99 -5.68 -8.27
CA ARG A 75 19.89 -5.13 -9.62
C ARG A 75 18.79 -4.07 -9.66
N ARG A 76 18.86 -3.18 -10.64
CA ARG A 76 17.87 -2.11 -10.86
C ARG A 76 16.50 -2.75 -11.17
N GLY A 77 15.65 -2.88 -10.15
CA GLY A 77 14.36 -3.58 -10.24
C GLY A 77 14.14 -4.67 -9.19
N ASP A 78 15.18 -5.08 -8.45
CA ASP A 78 15.05 -6.08 -7.39
C ASP A 78 14.29 -5.52 -6.17
N GLN A 79 13.36 -6.31 -5.65
CA GLN A 79 12.58 -5.97 -4.46
C GLN A 79 13.51 -5.94 -3.24
N PRO A 80 13.55 -4.86 -2.44
CA PRO A 80 14.41 -4.80 -1.27
C PRO A 80 14.06 -5.90 -0.25
N ASP A 81 15.05 -6.38 0.50
CA ASP A 81 14.87 -7.43 1.49
C ASP A 81 13.94 -6.92 2.61
N LEU A 82 12.66 -7.26 2.48
CA LEU A 82 11.58 -6.79 3.35
C LEU A 82 11.89 -6.97 4.84
N GLU A 83 12.63 -8.01 5.26
CA GLU A 83 12.98 -8.18 6.69
C GLU A 83 13.98 -7.12 7.15
N LEU A 84 15.00 -6.82 6.34
CA LEU A 84 16.04 -5.84 6.67
C LEU A 84 15.52 -4.42 6.59
N ASP A 85 14.70 -4.11 5.60
CA ASP A 85 14.04 -2.79 5.52
C ASP A 85 13.23 -2.54 6.78
N LEU A 86 12.36 -3.49 7.15
CA LEU A 86 11.48 -3.35 8.31
C LEU A 86 12.30 -3.23 9.61
N LEU A 87 13.37 -4.01 9.76
CA LEU A 87 14.25 -3.91 10.92
C LEU A 87 15.06 -2.63 10.97
N SER A 88 15.45 -2.08 9.81
CA SER A 88 16.15 -0.79 9.73
C SER A 88 15.21 0.36 10.06
N GLU A 89 14.00 0.36 9.50
CA GLU A 89 12.92 1.30 9.85
C GLU A 89 12.61 1.24 11.35
N TYR A 90 12.44 0.03 11.91
CA TYR A 90 12.21 -0.17 13.33
C TYR A 90 13.38 0.33 14.20
N ALA A 91 14.63 -0.01 13.83
CA ALA A 91 15.81 0.42 14.57
C ALA A 91 15.86 1.96 14.66
N HIS A 92 15.61 2.66 13.55
CA HIS A 92 15.56 4.11 13.55
C HIS A 92 14.42 4.67 14.41
N GLU A 93 13.23 4.07 14.39
CA GLU A 93 12.13 4.47 15.29
C GLU A 93 12.51 4.31 16.77
N GLN A 94 13.36 3.32 17.10
CA GLN A 94 13.87 3.10 18.45
C GLN A 94 15.13 3.91 18.78
N GLY A 95 15.65 4.75 17.86
CA GLY A 95 16.89 5.49 18.04
C GLY A 95 18.15 4.61 18.03
N LEU A 96 18.07 3.43 17.42
CA LEU A 96 19.15 2.44 17.28
C LEU A 96 19.72 2.46 15.86
N ARG A 97 20.98 2.06 15.72
CA ARG A 97 21.58 1.77 14.41
C ARG A 97 21.43 0.29 14.05
N PRO A 98 20.95 -0.08 12.85
CA PRO A 98 20.92 -1.47 12.43
C PRO A 98 22.33 -2.00 12.13
N GLU A 99 22.68 -3.17 12.67
CA GLU A 99 23.98 -3.81 12.47
C GLU A 99 23.79 -5.26 12.00
N LEU A 100 24.28 -5.60 10.80
CA LEU A 100 24.21 -6.96 10.28
C LEU A 100 25.30 -7.84 10.92
N VAL A 101 24.90 -8.99 11.46
CA VAL A 101 25.78 -10.00 12.03
C VAL A 101 25.60 -11.32 11.28
N PHE A 102 26.60 -11.70 10.49
CA PHE A 102 26.55 -12.87 9.64
C PHE A 102 26.94 -14.14 10.36
N VAL A 103 26.14 -15.18 10.14
CA VAL A 103 26.39 -16.55 10.55
C VAL A 103 26.65 -17.40 9.31
N GLU A 104 27.63 -18.29 9.38
CA GLU A 104 28.07 -19.09 8.23
C GLU A 104 27.03 -20.15 7.81
N ALA A 105 26.49 -20.90 8.77
CA ALA A 105 25.44 -21.89 8.52
C ALA A 105 24.09 -21.43 9.07
N PHE A 106 23.02 -21.80 8.36
CA PHE A 106 21.65 -21.54 8.80
C PHE A 106 21.35 -22.19 10.17
N ALA A 107 21.91 -23.38 10.42
CA ALA A 107 21.75 -24.12 11.67
C ALA A 107 22.27 -23.35 12.90
N ASP A 108 23.19 -22.40 12.72
CA ASP A 108 23.86 -21.68 13.80
C ASP A 108 23.13 -20.38 14.20
N LEU A 109 22.08 -19.97 13.46
CA LEU A 109 21.32 -18.75 13.75
C LEU A 109 20.66 -18.76 15.13
N ILE A 110 19.95 -19.85 15.46
CA ILE A 110 19.26 -19.98 16.75
C ILE A 110 20.28 -20.07 17.90
N PRO A 111 21.32 -20.92 17.83
CA PRO A 111 22.41 -20.91 18.81
C PRO A 111 23.04 -19.53 19.01
N ALA A 112 23.33 -18.78 17.94
CA ALA A 112 23.91 -17.43 18.03
C ALA A 112 22.97 -16.43 18.71
N LEU A 113 21.67 -16.49 18.39
CA LEU A 113 20.64 -15.65 19.02
C LEU A 113 20.55 -15.92 20.53
N LEU A 114 20.48 -17.20 20.93
CA LEU A 114 20.39 -17.61 22.32
C LEU A 114 21.67 -17.31 23.10
N ALA A 115 22.83 -17.33 22.44
CA ALA A 115 24.10 -16.92 23.03
C ALA A 115 24.23 -15.40 23.23
N GLY A 116 23.27 -14.60 22.72
CA GLY A 116 23.32 -13.13 22.81
C GLY A 116 24.28 -12.48 21.81
N LYS A 117 24.71 -13.21 20.77
CA LYS A 117 25.57 -12.69 19.69
C LYS A 117 24.81 -11.82 18.68
N GLY A 118 23.48 -11.79 18.76
CA GLY A 118 22.61 -10.84 18.09
C GLY A 118 21.25 -10.75 18.77
N ASP A 119 20.41 -9.81 18.31
CA ASP A 119 19.16 -9.44 18.98
C ASP A 119 17.92 -9.99 18.28
N VAL A 120 17.99 -10.13 16.96
CA VAL A 120 16.89 -10.61 16.11
C VAL A 120 17.44 -11.40 14.92
N ILE A 121 16.75 -12.48 14.53
CA ILE A 121 17.06 -13.24 13.32
C ILE A 121 16.21 -12.71 12.17
N ALA A 122 16.86 -12.27 11.09
CA ALA A 122 16.28 -12.02 9.78
C ALA A 122 16.89 -13.01 8.79
N ALA A 123 16.17 -14.09 8.52
CA ALA A 123 16.66 -15.17 7.66
C ALA A 123 15.52 -15.94 6.98
N ASP A 124 14.36 -15.32 6.76
CA ASP A 124 13.13 -16.01 6.32
C ASP A 124 12.80 -17.21 7.24
N LEU A 125 12.79 -16.99 8.56
CA LEU A 125 12.67 -18.09 9.51
C LEU A 125 11.23 -18.60 9.55
N ARG A 126 11.03 -19.86 9.14
CA ARG A 126 9.73 -20.53 9.26
C ARG A 126 9.37 -20.74 10.73
N ILE A 127 8.10 -20.44 11.06
CA ILE A 127 7.50 -20.79 12.35
C ILE A 127 7.16 -22.29 12.36
N THR A 128 7.82 -23.06 13.23
CA THR A 128 7.54 -24.49 13.46
C THR A 128 7.28 -24.74 14.95
N PRO A 129 6.55 -25.82 15.32
CA PRO A 129 6.35 -26.19 16.72
C PRO A 129 7.67 -26.31 17.50
N GLU A 130 8.67 -26.97 16.91
CA GLU A 130 9.97 -27.24 17.53
C GLU A 130 10.77 -25.96 17.77
N ARG A 131 10.70 -24.99 16.85
CA ARG A 131 11.37 -23.69 17.04
C ARG A 131 10.65 -22.83 18.07
N ARG A 132 9.32 -22.92 18.19
CA ARG A 132 8.54 -22.20 19.20
C ARG A 132 8.84 -22.63 20.63
N GLU A 133 9.36 -23.83 20.81
CA GLU A 133 9.86 -24.30 22.11
C GLU A 133 11.21 -23.67 22.47
N GLN A 134 11.96 -23.17 21.48
CA GLN A 134 13.32 -22.62 21.66
C GLN A 134 13.38 -21.09 21.63
N ILE A 135 12.62 -20.46 20.73
CA ILE A 135 12.66 -19.02 20.46
C ILE A 135 11.27 -18.43 20.29
N ALA A 136 11.15 -17.12 20.50
CA ALA A 136 9.97 -16.36 20.16
C ALA A 136 9.98 -15.96 18.67
N PHE A 137 8.78 -15.72 18.13
CA PHE A 137 8.59 -15.24 16.76
C PHE A 137 7.72 -13.98 16.75
N THR A 138 8.01 -13.06 15.84
CA THR A 138 7.10 -11.95 15.53
C THR A 138 5.82 -12.42 14.85
N VAL A 139 4.90 -11.49 14.59
CA VAL A 139 3.86 -11.67 13.58
C VAL A 139 4.46 -12.08 12.22
N PRO A 140 3.76 -12.92 11.43
CA PRO A 140 4.21 -13.31 10.10
C PRO A 140 4.43 -12.10 9.19
N LEU A 141 5.58 -12.06 8.52
CA LEU A 141 5.92 -11.02 7.56
C LEU A 141 5.48 -11.38 6.14
N ARG A 142 5.58 -12.67 5.81
CA ARG A 142 5.27 -13.23 4.49
C ARG A 142 4.95 -14.72 4.61
N PHE A 143 4.44 -15.30 3.52
CA PHE A 143 4.11 -16.72 3.44
C PHE A 143 4.85 -17.37 2.26
N THR A 144 5.32 -18.59 2.47
CA THR A 144 6.03 -19.37 1.46
C THR A 144 5.43 -20.77 1.34
N ARG A 145 5.78 -21.49 0.27
CA ARG A 145 5.60 -22.94 0.17
C ARG A 145 6.96 -23.58 -0.02
N GLU A 146 7.23 -24.65 0.71
CA GLU A 146 8.42 -25.45 0.46
C GLU A 146 8.19 -26.31 -0.78
N GLN A 147 9.08 -26.17 -1.76
CA GLN A 147 8.93 -26.75 -3.08
C GLN A 147 10.08 -27.68 -3.37
N LEU A 148 9.75 -28.81 -3.99
CA LEU A 148 10.76 -29.67 -4.58
C LEU A 148 11.26 -29.01 -5.86
N VAL A 149 12.58 -29.03 -6.06
CA VAL A 149 13.23 -28.51 -7.24
C VAL A 149 13.94 -29.66 -7.94
N ALA A 150 13.74 -29.76 -9.25
CA ALA A 150 14.35 -30.77 -10.11
C ALA A 150 14.90 -30.11 -11.37
N ARG A 151 15.81 -30.80 -12.07
CA ARG A 151 16.22 -30.39 -13.43
C ARG A 151 14.99 -30.27 -14.35
N LYS A 152 15.07 -29.38 -15.34
CA LYS A 152 13.98 -29.10 -16.29
C LYS A 152 13.38 -30.37 -16.94
N ASP A 153 14.26 -31.30 -17.27
CA ASP A 153 14.02 -32.57 -17.96
C ASP A 153 13.72 -33.75 -17.03
N ASP A 154 13.79 -33.58 -15.71
CA ASP A 154 13.48 -34.66 -14.76
C ASP A 154 12.03 -35.17 -14.93
N PRO A 155 11.75 -36.48 -14.90
CA PRO A 155 10.39 -37.00 -15.13
C PRO A 155 9.44 -36.86 -13.93
N ILE A 156 9.89 -36.44 -12.74
CA ILE A 156 9.08 -36.48 -11.52
C ILE A 156 7.88 -35.52 -11.56
N ARG A 157 6.67 -36.04 -11.35
CA ARG A 157 5.42 -35.24 -11.37
C ARG A 157 4.63 -35.27 -10.06
N LYS A 158 4.90 -36.25 -9.19
CA LYS A 158 4.11 -36.49 -7.96
C LYS A 158 5.00 -37.03 -6.85
N ARG A 159 4.56 -36.88 -5.59
CA ARG A 159 5.32 -37.27 -4.38
C ARG A 159 5.78 -38.72 -4.37
N SER A 160 5.02 -39.65 -4.98
CA SER A 160 5.41 -41.06 -5.05
C SER A 160 6.69 -41.31 -5.87
N GLY A 161 7.05 -40.37 -6.75
CA GLY A 161 8.27 -40.44 -7.56
C GLY A 161 9.55 -40.11 -6.78
N LEU A 162 9.43 -39.74 -5.49
CA LEU A 162 10.57 -39.54 -4.59
C LEU A 162 11.18 -40.84 -4.08
N ARG A 163 10.59 -42.01 -4.39
CA ARG A 163 11.04 -43.29 -3.85
C ARG A 163 12.49 -43.58 -4.25
N GLY A 164 13.36 -43.74 -3.24
CA GLY A 164 14.80 -43.97 -3.44
C GLY A 164 15.58 -42.80 -4.05
N ARG A 165 14.96 -41.62 -4.19
CA ARG A 165 15.62 -40.40 -4.67
C ARG A 165 16.39 -39.72 -3.56
N THR A 166 17.39 -38.93 -3.92
CA THR A 166 18.18 -38.14 -2.97
C THR A 166 17.78 -36.68 -3.06
N VAL A 167 17.48 -36.06 -1.92
CA VAL A 167 17.15 -34.63 -1.83
C VAL A 167 18.21 -33.94 -0.99
N ALA A 168 18.98 -33.05 -1.62
CA ALA A 168 20.01 -32.25 -0.97
C ALA A 168 19.43 -30.92 -0.47
N ILE A 169 19.57 -30.66 0.83
CA ILE A 169 19.02 -29.47 1.50
C ILE A 169 20.05 -28.81 2.43
N PRO A 170 19.93 -27.51 2.73
CA PRO A 170 20.77 -26.91 3.77
C PRO A 170 20.40 -27.46 5.15
N ALA A 171 21.41 -27.76 5.97
CA ALA A 171 21.23 -28.28 7.32
C ALA A 171 20.52 -27.25 8.24
N GLY A 172 19.70 -27.73 9.17
CA GLY A 172 18.99 -26.90 10.16
C GLY A 172 17.78 -26.13 9.59
N THR A 173 17.46 -26.34 8.32
CA THR A 173 16.26 -25.77 7.68
C THR A 173 15.02 -26.57 8.02
N SER A 174 13.83 -25.98 7.84
CA SER A 174 12.56 -26.69 8.04
C SER A 174 12.32 -27.80 7.01
N PHE A 175 13.14 -27.88 5.97
CA PHE A 175 13.06 -28.92 4.93
C PHE A 175 13.26 -30.31 5.53
N GLU A 176 14.10 -30.45 6.57
CA GLU A 176 14.31 -31.72 7.27
C GLU A 176 12.99 -32.26 7.85
N GLN A 177 12.21 -31.41 8.50
CA GLN A 177 10.91 -31.76 9.09
C GLN A 177 9.87 -32.09 8.02
N THR A 178 9.88 -31.34 6.91
CA THR A 178 8.99 -31.59 5.78
C THR A 178 9.32 -32.90 5.06
N LEU A 179 10.60 -33.28 4.98
CA LEU A 179 11.04 -34.53 4.36
C LEU A 179 10.90 -35.73 5.31
N ALA A 180 10.97 -35.57 6.62
CA ALA A 180 10.86 -36.66 7.60
C ALA A 180 9.69 -37.65 7.36
N PRO A 181 8.43 -37.22 7.13
CA PRO A 181 7.35 -38.15 6.81
C PRO A 181 7.52 -38.81 5.42
N LEU A 182 8.23 -38.19 4.49
CA LEU A 182 8.51 -38.73 3.16
C LEU A 182 9.64 -39.76 3.19
N VAL A 183 10.67 -39.56 4.04
CA VAL A 183 11.71 -40.57 4.33
C VAL A 183 11.04 -41.85 4.80
N LYS A 184 10.15 -41.76 5.80
CA LYS A 184 9.41 -42.92 6.33
C LYS A 184 8.49 -43.58 5.30
N LYS A 185 7.86 -42.79 4.43
CA LYS A 185 6.84 -43.29 3.48
C LYS A 185 7.41 -43.81 2.16
N TYR A 186 8.47 -43.20 1.66
CA TYR A 186 9.01 -43.45 0.32
C TYR A 186 10.49 -43.86 0.32
N GLY A 187 11.19 -43.84 1.46
CA GLY A 187 12.62 -44.13 1.51
C GLY A 187 13.43 -43.07 0.75
N VAL A 188 13.08 -41.79 0.93
CA VAL A 188 13.85 -40.66 0.39
C VAL A 188 15.18 -40.58 1.15
N HIS A 189 16.28 -40.40 0.44
CA HIS A 189 17.58 -40.10 1.04
C HIS A 189 17.71 -38.59 1.20
N VAL A 190 18.03 -38.12 2.40
CA VAL A 190 18.27 -36.69 2.67
C VAL A 190 19.76 -36.49 2.88
N THR A 191 20.34 -35.56 2.15
CA THR A 191 21.75 -35.16 2.29
C THR A 191 21.83 -33.67 2.57
N HIS A 192 22.87 -33.25 3.30
CA HIS A 192 23.09 -31.83 3.58
C HIS A 192 24.05 -31.21 2.57
N THR A 193 23.73 -30.01 2.10
CA THR A 193 24.67 -29.22 1.30
C THR A 193 25.77 -28.62 2.19
N PRO A 194 26.95 -28.28 1.62
CA PRO A 194 27.98 -27.56 2.36
C PRO A 194 27.43 -26.31 3.05
N PRO A 195 27.96 -25.93 4.24
CA PRO A 195 27.63 -24.67 4.90
C PRO A 195 27.80 -23.47 3.95
N GLY A 196 26.88 -22.52 4.00
CA GLY A 196 26.90 -21.32 3.16
C GLY A 196 26.55 -21.52 1.68
N MET A 197 26.39 -22.76 1.18
CA MET A 197 26.06 -23.02 -0.23
C MET A 197 24.71 -22.40 -0.62
N THR A 198 24.75 -21.43 -1.52
CA THR A 198 23.61 -20.61 -1.97
C THR A 198 22.57 -21.38 -2.78
N LEU A 199 21.38 -20.81 -2.96
CA LEU A 199 20.38 -21.40 -3.86
C LEU A 199 20.92 -21.52 -5.29
N ASP A 200 21.60 -20.51 -5.82
CA ASP A 200 22.13 -20.55 -7.18
C ASP A 200 23.19 -21.63 -7.36
N GLU A 201 24.12 -21.80 -6.41
CA GLU A 201 25.08 -22.90 -6.45
C GLU A 201 24.38 -24.26 -6.38
N ARG A 202 23.29 -24.39 -5.60
CA ARG A 202 22.48 -25.62 -5.58
C ARG A 202 21.78 -25.86 -6.91
N LEU A 203 21.29 -24.81 -7.58
CA LEU A 203 20.68 -24.91 -8.90
C LEU A 203 21.72 -25.24 -9.98
N ASP A 204 22.93 -24.68 -9.90
CA ASP A 204 24.06 -25.01 -10.79
C ASP A 204 24.48 -26.48 -10.62
N ALA A 205 24.63 -26.94 -9.38
CA ALA A 205 24.95 -28.34 -9.09
C ALA A 205 23.81 -29.29 -9.53
N LEU A 206 22.55 -28.86 -9.43
CA LEU A 206 21.40 -29.60 -9.95
C LEU A 206 21.45 -29.71 -11.46
N ALA A 207 21.71 -28.61 -12.17
CA ALA A 207 21.81 -28.54 -13.64
C ALA A 207 23.01 -29.36 -14.16
N ALA A 208 24.14 -29.33 -13.45
CA ALA A 208 25.33 -30.12 -13.73
C ALA A 208 25.17 -31.63 -13.41
N GLY A 209 24.04 -32.04 -12.84
CA GLY A 209 23.79 -33.44 -12.45
C GLY A 209 24.52 -33.90 -11.20
N GLN A 210 25.17 -32.99 -10.47
CA GLN A 210 25.85 -33.26 -9.20
C GLN A 210 24.85 -33.44 -8.05
N LEU A 211 23.69 -32.77 -8.12
CA LEU A 211 22.55 -33.01 -7.24
C LEU A 211 21.43 -33.74 -7.99
N ASP A 212 20.75 -34.65 -7.29
CA ASP A 212 19.58 -35.34 -7.82
C ASP A 212 18.32 -34.45 -7.74
N LEU A 213 17.96 -34.04 -6.53
CA LEU A 213 16.88 -33.10 -6.23
C LEU A 213 17.33 -32.12 -5.12
N THR A 214 16.72 -30.94 -5.06
CA THR A 214 16.90 -30.01 -3.95
C THR A 214 15.55 -29.42 -3.51
N MET A 215 15.55 -28.61 -2.46
CA MET A 215 14.36 -27.88 -2.00
C MET A 215 14.66 -26.39 -1.89
N ALA A 216 13.63 -25.59 -2.14
CA ALA A 216 13.67 -24.16 -1.92
C ALA A 216 12.26 -23.61 -1.63
N ASP A 217 12.23 -22.42 -1.06
CA ASP A 217 11.03 -21.65 -0.83
C ASP A 217 10.48 -21.06 -2.12
N SER A 218 9.15 -21.04 -2.25
CA SER A 218 8.48 -20.54 -3.46
C SER A 218 8.85 -19.10 -3.79
N VAL A 219 9.01 -18.24 -2.79
CA VAL A 219 9.39 -16.83 -2.96
C VAL A 219 10.77 -16.72 -3.64
N ARG A 220 11.75 -17.54 -3.22
CA ARG A 220 13.09 -17.55 -3.83
C ARG A 220 13.09 -18.13 -5.23
N LEU A 221 12.27 -19.15 -5.47
CA LEU A 221 12.13 -19.78 -6.79
C LEU A 221 11.42 -18.88 -7.81
N GLU A 222 10.50 -18.03 -7.37
CA GLU A 222 9.86 -17.02 -8.22
C GLU A 222 10.89 -16.04 -8.78
N ILE A 223 11.80 -15.55 -7.93
CA ILE A 223 12.89 -14.66 -8.34
C ILE A 223 13.87 -15.40 -9.27
N ALA A 224 14.31 -16.60 -8.90
CA ALA A 224 15.25 -17.38 -9.72
C ALA A 224 14.72 -17.67 -11.14
N ARG A 225 13.40 -17.78 -11.31
CA ARG A 225 12.75 -18.00 -12.62
C ARG A 225 12.82 -16.80 -13.56
N GLU A 226 13.09 -15.61 -13.06
CA GLU A 226 13.19 -14.42 -13.90
C GLU A 226 14.46 -14.43 -14.76
N TYR A 227 15.51 -15.12 -14.31
CA TYR A 227 16.80 -15.18 -14.99
C TYR A 227 17.32 -16.61 -15.25
N ARG A 228 16.61 -17.65 -14.82
CA ARG A 228 16.97 -19.06 -15.08
C ARG A 228 15.79 -19.84 -15.67
N ASP A 229 16.11 -20.76 -16.59
CA ASP A 229 15.14 -21.65 -17.21
C ASP A 229 15.56 -23.15 -17.16
N ASP A 230 16.60 -23.48 -16.40
CA ASP A 230 17.27 -24.79 -16.31
C ASP A 230 16.71 -25.74 -15.23
N PHE A 231 15.82 -25.23 -14.37
CA PHE A 231 15.13 -26.02 -13.35
C PHE A 231 13.61 -26.00 -13.53
N ARG A 232 12.93 -26.86 -12.78
CA ARG A 232 11.47 -26.83 -12.63
C ARG A 232 11.04 -27.14 -11.21
N VAL A 233 9.78 -26.83 -10.93
CA VAL A 233 9.11 -27.14 -9.66
C VAL A 233 8.01 -28.18 -9.90
N PRO A 234 8.25 -29.46 -9.57
CA PRO A 234 7.24 -30.51 -9.78
C PRO A 234 5.97 -30.35 -8.95
N PHE A 235 6.12 -30.00 -7.66
CA PHE A 235 5.00 -29.81 -6.72
C PHE A 235 5.49 -29.15 -5.43
N SER A 236 4.56 -28.53 -4.69
CA SER A 236 4.78 -28.09 -3.31
C SER A 236 4.66 -29.25 -2.30
N LEU A 237 5.58 -29.28 -1.34
CA LEU A 237 5.59 -30.23 -0.24
C LEU A 237 4.74 -29.76 0.93
N THR A 238 4.62 -28.45 1.13
CA THR A 238 3.74 -27.83 2.12
C THR A 238 2.60 -27.03 1.47
N GLY A 239 1.60 -26.68 2.28
CA GLY A 239 0.77 -25.50 2.00
C GLY A 239 1.56 -24.21 2.28
N GLU A 240 0.85 -23.08 2.33
CA GLU A 240 1.45 -21.83 2.81
C GLU A 240 1.87 -21.96 4.27
N VAL A 241 3.11 -21.57 4.55
CA VAL A 241 3.71 -21.54 5.88
C VAL A 241 4.24 -20.13 6.15
N PRO A 242 4.04 -19.60 7.38
CA PRO A 242 4.46 -18.25 7.72
C PRO A 242 5.97 -18.18 7.95
N LEU A 243 6.55 -17.08 7.47
CA LEU A 243 7.92 -16.64 7.76
C LEU A 243 7.85 -15.42 8.70
N ALA A 244 8.71 -15.41 9.72
CA ALA A 244 8.73 -14.37 10.74
C ALA A 244 10.16 -14.17 11.28
N LEU A 245 10.38 -13.06 11.99
CA LEU A 245 11.64 -12.80 12.67
C LEU A 245 11.76 -13.66 13.93
N GLY A 246 12.97 -14.14 14.20
CA GLY A 246 13.28 -14.91 15.42
C GLY A 246 13.81 -14.01 16.53
N LEU A 247 13.34 -14.21 17.76
CA LEU A 247 13.69 -13.40 18.94
C LEU A 247 13.98 -14.32 20.12
N ARG A 248 14.81 -13.87 21.07
CA ARG A 248 14.97 -14.62 22.32
C ARG A 248 13.66 -14.67 23.11
N PRO A 249 13.29 -15.81 23.75
CA PRO A 249 12.04 -15.91 24.51
C PRO A 249 11.91 -14.92 25.67
N ASP A 250 13.04 -14.52 26.25
CA ASP A 250 13.17 -13.59 27.38
C ASP A 250 13.26 -12.11 26.97
N ASN A 251 12.96 -11.80 25.71
CA ASN A 251 12.84 -10.42 25.19
C ASN A 251 11.36 -10.01 24.90
N PRO A 252 10.45 -10.02 25.90
CA PRO A 252 9.04 -9.70 25.67
C PRO A 252 8.79 -8.25 25.24
N GLU A 253 9.61 -7.29 25.65
CA GLU A 253 9.45 -5.88 25.28
C GLU A 253 9.87 -5.61 23.84
N LEU A 254 11.04 -6.12 23.43
CA LEU A 254 11.47 -6.07 22.03
C LEU A 254 10.43 -6.73 21.13
N LYS A 255 9.95 -7.93 21.49
CA LYS A 255 8.89 -8.61 20.73
C LYS A 255 7.64 -7.77 20.60
N ARG A 256 7.12 -7.23 21.71
CA ARG A 256 5.87 -6.45 21.72
C ARG A 256 5.97 -5.19 20.87
N THR A 257 7.08 -4.45 21.00
CA THR A 257 7.29 -3.20 20.25
C THR A 257 7.52 -3.47 18.76
N LEU A 258 8.27 -4.52 18.43
CA LEU A 258 8.50 -4.96 17.07
C LEU A 258 7.23 -5.48 16.41
N ASP A 259 6.44 -6.32 17.09
CA ASP A 259 5.14 -6.78 16.58
C ASP A 259 4.20 -5.61 16.29
N HIS A 260 4.12 -4.63 17.19
CA HIS A 260 3.32 -3.44 16.98
C HIS A 260 3.78 -2.64 15.75
N PHE A 261 5.10 -2.41 15.63
CA PHE A 261 5.68 -1.78 14.45
C PHE A 261 5.32 -2.54 13.16
N LEU A 262 5.53 -3.86 13.15
CA LEU A 262 5.28 -4.72 12.00
C LEU A 262 3.81 -4.78 11.63
N GLU A 263 2.90 -4.85 12.61
CA GLU A 263 1.45 -4.83 12.35
C GLU A 263 1.04 -3.55 11.63
N HIS A 264 1.63 -2.41 11.97
CA HIS A 264 1.39 -1.14 11.29
C HIS A 264 2.07 -1.07 9.91
N ALA A 265 3.36 -1.40 9.83
CA ALA A 265 4.18 -1.30 8.62
C ALA A 265 3.70 -2.26 7.52
N LEU A 266 3.38 -3.51 7.85
CA LEU A 266 2.88 -4.51 6.89
C LEU A 266 1.47 -4.18 6.39
N PHE A 267 0.67 -3.47 7.18
CA PHE A 267 -0.67 -3.07 6.80
C PHE A 267 -0.64 -1.87 5.83
N LEU A 268 0.30 -0.95 6.05
CA LEU A 268 0.51 0.23 5.20
C LEU A 268 1.33 -0.04 3.94
N ARG A 269 2.25 -1.01 3.96
CA ARG A 269 3.00 -1.45 2.78
C ARG A 269 2.00 -2.03 1.78
N ARG A 270 1.54 -1.21 0.83
CA ARG A 270 0.83 -1.69 -0.34
C ARG A 270 1.79 -2.59 -1.11
N GLU A 271 1.43 -3.85 -1.26
CA GLU A 271 1.72 -4.49 -2.54
C GLU A 271 0.97 -3.60 -3.55
N ARG A 272 1.70 -2.85 -4.37
CA ARG A 272 1.15 -2.28 -5.60
C ARG A 272 1.43 -3.33 -6.66
N PRO A 273 0.64 -4.41 -6.74
CA PRO A 273 0.89 -5.45 -7.72
C PRO A 273 0.84 -4.79 -9.09
N GLN A 274 1.99 -4.71 -9.75
CA GLN A 274 2.08 -4.17 -11.10
C GLN A 274 1.61 -5.27 -12.03
N TYR A 275 0.44 -5.07 -12.63
CA TYR A 275 -0.06 -5.97 -13.64
C TYR A 275 -0.79 -5.18 -14.72
N THR A 276 -0.75 -5.71 -15.93
CA THR A 276 -1.26 -5.06 -17.14
C THR A 276 -2.43 -5.84 -17.77
N ASP A 277 -2.95 -6.86 -17.08
CA ASP A 277 -4.05 -7.72 -17.55
C ASP A 277 -5.23 -6.95 -18.16
N ASP A 278 -5.72 -7.43 -19.30
CA ASP A 278 -7.01 -7.00 -19.87
C ASP A 278 -8.20 -7.55 -19.04
N LEU A 279 -9.43 -7.16 -19.41
CA LEU A 279 -10.66 -7.38 -18.63
C LEU A 279 -10.86 -8.81 -18.10
N ASP A 280 -10.48 -9.84 -18.87
CA ASP A 280 -10.61 -11.23 -18.44
C ASP A 280 -9.70 -11.55 -17.24
N GLY A 281 -8.47 -11.02 -17.25
CA GLY A 281 -7.54 -11.15 -16.13
C GLY A 281 -8.00 -10.34 -14.91
N LEU A 282 -8.56 -9.14 -15.14
CA LEU A 282 -9.18 -8.33 -14.08
C LEU A 282 -10.37 -9.07 -13.43
N LYS A 283 -11.22 -9.73 -14.23
CA LYS A 283 -12.33 -10.56 -13.72
C LYS A 283 -11.87 -11.77 -12.92
N LYS A 284 -10.77 -12.41 -13.31
CA LYS A 284 -10.15 -13.49 -12.51
C LYS A 284 -9.66 -12.97 -11.16
N LYS A 285 -9.08 -11.77 -11.13
CA LYS A 285 -8.62 -11.08 -9.91
C LYS A 285 -9.76 -10.50 -9.09
N GLY A 286 -10.91 -10.24 -9.70
CA GLY A 286 -12.11 -9.71 -9.04
C GLY A 286 -12.04 -8.21 -8.69
N ARG A 287 -11.08 -7.46 -9.25
CA ARG A 287 -10.87 -6.03 -8.98
C ARG A 287 -10.51 -5.24 -10.23
N LEU A 288 -10.74 -3.92 -10.17
CA LEU A 288 -10.42 -2.90 -11.16
C LEU A 288 -9.78 -1.72 -10.42
N ARG A 289 -8.60 -1.27 -10.85
CA ARG A 289 -7.88 -0.14 -10.25
C ARG A 289 -8.08 1.13 -11.05
N MET A 290 -8.65 2.14 -10.43
CA MET A 290 -8.86 3.47 -10.99
C MET A 290 -7.71 4.39 -10.58
N LEU A 291 -7.04 4.97 -11.55
CA LEU A 291 -6.10 6.08 -11.37
C LEU A 291 -6.88 7.40 -11.43
N THR A 292 -6.71 8.25 -10.42
CA THR A 292 -7.36 9.56 -10.32
C THR A 292 -6.48 10.54 -9.54
N VAL A 293 -6.88 11.81 -9.48
CA VAL A 293 -6.37 12.80 -8.52
C VAL A 293 -7.41 13.05 -7.42
N ASN A 294 -7.03 13.75 -6.36
CA ASN A 294 -7.91 14.12 -5.26
C ASN A 294 -8.46 15.55 -5.45
N ASN A 295 -9.69 15.68 -5.95
CA ASN A 295 -10.39 16.96 -6.02
C ASN A 295 -11.91 16.79 -5.98
N ALA A 296 -12.63 17.92 -5.83
CA ALA A 296 -14.08 17.99 -5.61
C ALA A 296 -14.96 17.34 -6.71
N VAL A 297 -14.38 17.05 -7.88
CA VAL A 297 -15.13 16.46 -9.01
C VAL A 297 -14.68 15.05 -9.33
N THR A 298 -13.43 14.69 -9.09
CA THR A 298 -12.91 13.36 -9.45
C THR A 298 -13.13 12.36 -8.32
N TYR A 299 -12.48 12.58 -7.19
CA TYR A 299 -12.49 11.74 -6.01
C TYR A 299 -12.10 12.56 -4.78
N TYR A 300 -12.94 12.59 -3.75
CA TYR A 300 -12.66 13.29 -2.49
C TYR A 300 -13.43 12.68 -1.33
N LEU A 301 -13.02 13.05 -0.11
CA LEU A 301 -13.71 12.66 1.12
C LEU A 301 -14.56 13.80 1.67
N TRP A 302 -15.83 13.55 1.95
CA TRP A 302 -16.73 14.48 2.60
C TRP A 302 -17.49 13.79 3.73
N LYS A 303 -17.32 14.31 4.96
CA LYS A 303 -17.92 13.73 6.19
C LYS A 303 -17.71 12.22 6.32
N GLY A 304 -16.54 11.71 5.94
CA GLY A 304 -16.22 10.28 5.98
C GLY A 304 -16.79 9.44 4.82
N GLU A 305 -17.53 10.03 3.88
CA GLU A 305 -17.95 9.38 2.64
C GLU A 305 -17.08 9.79 1.46
N LEU A 306 -16.78 8.81 0.60
CA LEU A 306 -16.08 9.05 -0.66
C LEU A 306 -17.08 9.49 -1.72
N HIS A 307 -16.75 10.60 -2.38
CA HIS A 307 -17.55 11.25 -3.42
C HIS A 307 -16.67 11.60 -4.63
N GLY A 308 -17.31 12.07 -5.68
CA GLY A 308 -16.69 12.43 -6.95
C GLY A 308 -17.44 11.85 -8.13
N PHE A 309 -17.59 12.65 -9.19
CA PHE A 309 -18.22 12.25 -10.44
C PHE A 309 -17.50 11.03 -11.06
N GLU A 310 -16.17 11.09 -11.17
CA GLU A 310 -15.38 10.00 -11.74
C GLU A 310 -15.48 8.74 -10.88
N TYR A 311 -15.37 8.89 -9.56
CA TYR A 311 -15.47 7.78 -8.63
C TYR A 311 -16.85 7.12 -8.64
N GLU A 312 -17.94 7.89 -8.62
CA GLU A 312 -19.30 7.33 -8.62
C GLU A 312 -19.61 6.60 -9.95
N GLU A 313 -19.23 7.17 -11.09
CA GLU A 313 -19.40 6.52 -12.40
C GLU A 313 -18.51 5.28 -12.54
N MET A 314 -17.23 5.34 -12.12
CA MET A 314 -16.32 4.20 -12.14
C MET A 314 -16.78 3.08 -11.22
N LYS A 315 -17.31 3.41 -10.03
CA LYS A 315 -17.87 2.44 -9.09
C LYS A 315 -19.05 1.71 -9.71
N ARG A 316 -19.87 2.42 -10.49
CA ARG A 316 -21.00 1.85 -11.22
C ARG A 316 -20.54 0.98 -12.40
N PHE A 317 -19.50 1.40 -13.13
CA PHE A 317 -18.86 0.58 -14.14
C PHE A 317 -18.29 -0.72 -13.56
N ALA A 318 -17.46 -0.65 -12.51
CA ALA A 318 -16.88 -1.81 -11.84
C ALA A 318 -17.97 -2.79 -11.39
N LYS A 319 -19.04 -2.29 -10.77
CA LYS A 319 -20.21 -3.09 -10.39
C LYS A 319 -20.88 -3.77 -11.58
N SER A 320 -21.02 -3.08 -12.72
CA SER A 320 -21.59 -3.67 -13.95
C SER A 320 -20.75 -4.81 -14.51
N GLN A 321 -19.44 -4.81 -14.23
CA GLN A 321 -18.51 -5.85 -14.63
C GLN A 321 -18.32 -6.96 -13.58
N GLY A 322 -19.00 -6.86 -12.43
CA GLY A 322 -18.80 -7.77 -11.30
C GLY A 322 -17.45 -7.61 -10.62
N LEU A 323 -16.81 -6.45 -10.78
CA LEU A 323 -15.49 -6.12 -10.25
C LEU A 323 -15.60 -5.23 -9.01
N HIS A 324 -14.62 -5.37 -8.13
CA HIS A 324 -14.39 -4.45 -7.03
C HIS A 324 -13.59 -3.23 -7.51
N LEU A 325 -13.98 -2.00 -7.12
CA LEU A 325 -13.20 -0.80 -7.44
C LEU A 325 -12.12 -0.56 -6.38
N GLU A 326 -10.87 -0.42 -6.80
CA GLU A 326 -9.75 0.06 -5.99
C GLU A 326 -9.33 1.43 -6.55
N VAL A 327 -9.19 2.45 -5.70
CA VAL A 327 -8.84 3.81 -6.13
C VAL A 327 -7.40 4.10 -5.75
N ILE A 328 -6.62 4.57 -6.72
CA ILE A 328 -5.22 4.95 -6.57
C ILE A 328 -5.13 6.41 -6.95
N VAL A 329 -4.73 7.23 -5.97
CA VAL A 329 -4.63 8.67 -6.14
C VAL A 329 -3.18 9.00 -6.53
N ALA A 330 -3.00 9.65 -7.68
CA ALA A 330 -1.72 10.20 -8.08
C ALA A 330 -1.43 11.47 -7.27
N ARG A 331 -0.15 11.72 -6.97
CA ARG A 331 0.28 12.98 -6.35
C ARG A 331 0.11 14.14 -7.32
N GLU A 332 0.57 13.93 -8.55
CA GLU A 332 0.49 14.91 -9.62
C GLU A 332 -0.40 14.41 -10.75
N TYR A 333 -1.11 15.33 -11.40
CA TYR A 333 -1.97 14.99 -12.54
C TYR A 333 -1.20 14.30 -13.67
N ASP A 334 0.05 14.72 -13.90
CA ASP A 334 0.87 14.23 -15.01
C ASP A 334 1.50 12.85 -14.73
N ASP A 335 1.46 12.37 -13.49
CA ASP A 335 1.85 11.00 -13.12
C ASP A 335 0.85 9.94 -13.58
N LEU A 336 -0.40 10.31 -13.90
CA LEU A 336 -1.47 9.36 -14.21
C LEU A 336 -1.12 8.43 -15.39
N ILE A 337 -0.56 8.97 -16.47
CA ILE A 337 -0.16 8.15 -17.64
C ILE A 337 1.07 7.28 -17.31
N PRO A 338 2.18 7.81 -16.75
CA PRO A 338 3.29 6.99 -16.28
C PRO A 338 2.85 5.86 -15.33
N MET A 339 1.93 6.11 -14.39
CA MET A 339 1.39 5.09 -13.49
C MET A 339 0.58 4.03 -14.25
N LEU A 340 -0.20 4.43 -15.25
CA LEU A 340 -0.94 3.51 -16.11
C LEU A 340 0.00 2.61 -16.92
N GLU A 341 1.07 3.19 -17.48
CA GLU A 341 2.12 2.49 -18.24
C GLU A 341 2.86 1.46 -17.35
N ARG A 342 3.21 1.84 -16.11
CA ARG A 342 3.83 0.93 -15.12
C ARG A 342 2.88 -0.14 -14.56
N GLY A 343 1.62 -0.16 -14.99
CA GLY A 343 0.64 -1.13 -14.52
C GLY A 343 0.23 -0.91 -13.05
N GLU A 344 0.38 0.30 -12.51
CA GLU A 344 -0.04 0.64 -11.14
C GLU A 344 -1.57 0.69 -11.04
N GLY A 345 -2.27 1.08 -12.11
CA GLY A 345 -3.72 1.01 -12.22
C GLY A 345 -4.20 0.53 -13.59
N ASP A 346 -5.52 0.41 -13.79
CA ASP A 346 -6.13 -0.20 -14.99
C ASP A 346 -6.84 0.81 -15.88
N VAL A 347 -7.42 1.86 -15.29
CA VAL A 347 -8.15 2.91 -16.00
C VAL A 347 -7.85 4.26 -15.36
N ILE A 348 -7.54 5.27 -16.17
CA ILE A 348 -7.50 6.66 -15.74
C ILE A 348 -8.91 7.25 -15.86
N ALA A 349 -9.44 7.74 -14.74
CA ALA A 349 -10.70 8.46 -14.66
C ALA A 349 -10.47 9.75 -13.84
N ALA A 350 -10.07 10.81 -14.54
CA ALA A 350 -9.57 12.05 -13.94
C ALA A 350 -9.88 13.28 -14.80
N LEU A 351 -11.04 13.30 -15.47
CA LEU A 351 -11.43 14.34 -16.42
C LEU A 351 -10.37 14.58 -17.52
N MET A 352 -9.72 13.51 -17.98
CA MET A 352 -8.62 13.60 -18.93
C MET A 352 -9.11 13.87 -20.34
N THR A 353 -8.53 14.88 -21.00
CA THR A 353 -8.79 15.18 -22.41
C THR A 353 -8.08 14.18 -23.33
N ASP A 354 -8.80 13.74 -24.35
CA ASP A 354 -8.28 12.87 -25.41
C ASP A 354 -7.52 13.70 -26.44
N THR A 355 -6.18 13.64 -26.39
CA THR A 355 -5.29 14.38 -27.29
C THR A 355 -4.39 13.45 -28.09
N PRO A 356 -3.96 13.84 -29.31
CA PRO A 356 -3.00 13.07 -30.11
C PRO A 356 -1.69 12.77 -29.36
N GLN A 357 -1.21 13.72 -28.56
CA GLN A 357 0.02 13.58 -27.77
C GLN A 357 -0.11 12.49 -26.70
N ARG A 358 -1.26 12.42 -26.01
CA ARG A 358 -1.52 11.35 -25.03
C ARG A 358 -1.71 10.00 -25.71
N ARG A 359 -2.35 9.96 -26.88
CA ARG A 359 -2.48 8.73 -27.68
C ARG A 359 -1.12 8.19 -28.14
N ALA A 360 -0.20 9.07 -28.53
CA ALA A 360 1.15 8.70 -28.95
C ALA A 360 1.96 8.00 -27.84
N ARG A 361 1.57 8.15 -26.58
CA ARG A 361 2.16 7.43 -25.43
C ARG A 361 1.62 6.01 -25.23
N GLY A 362 0.81 5.47 -26.15
CA GLY A 362 0.23 4.14 -26.01
C GLY A 362 -1.02 4.09 -25.12
N VAL A 363 -1.69 5.23 -24.91
CA VAL A 363 -2.96 5.31 -24.18
C VAL A 363 -4.13 5.38 -25.16
N HIS A 364 -5.16 4.58 -24.94
CA HIS A 364 -6.41 4.62 -25.68
C HIS A 364 -7.54 5.20 -24.85
N PHE A 365 -8.33 6.07 -25.47
CA PHE A 365 -9.47 6.73 -24.84
C PHE A 365 -10.80 6.06 -25.24
N SER A 366 -11.69 5.99 -24.26
CA SER A 366 -13.08 5.56 -24.42
C SER A 366 -13.93 6.59 -25.16
N ARG A 367 -15.22 6.27 -25.36
CA ARG A 367 -16.23 7.23 -25.80
C ARG A 367 -16.27 8.41 -24.83
N ARG A 368 -16.34 9.62 -25.39
CA ARG A 368 -16.47 10.84 -24.60
C ARG A 368 -17.72 10.79 -23.71
N TYR A 369 -17.57 11.27 -22.48
CA TYR A 369 -18.68 11.51 -21.56
C TYR A 369 -18.78 12.97 -21.13
N LEU A 370 -17.76 13.78 -21.39
CA LEU A 370 -17.77 15.24 -21.24
C LEU A 370 -16.97 15.87 -22.40
N GLU A 371 -17.04 17.19 -22.50
CA GLU A 371 -16.21 18.00 -23.38
C GLU A 371 -15.75 19.24 -22.62
N THR A 372 -14.56 19.72 -22.95
CA THR A 372 -14.02 20.99 -22.44
C THR A 372 -13.14 21.62 -23.52
N GLU A 373 -12.77 22.88 -23.37
CA GLU A 373 -11.76 23.50 -24.23
C GLU A 373 -10.75 24.27 -23.37
N PRO A 374 -9.47 24.35 -23.79
CA PRO A 374 -8.49 25.15 -23.10
C PRO A 374 -8.82 26.63 -23.27
N VAL A 375 -8.84 27.35 -22.16
CA VAL A 375 -9.16 28.78 -22.14
C VAL A 375 -8.06 29.56 -21.44
N LEU A 376 -7.82 30.77 -21.93
CA LEU A 376 -7.09 31.80 -21.19
C LEU A 376 -8.00 32.33 -20.08
N VAL A 377 -7.48 32.34 -18.86
CA VAL A 377 -8.12 32.98 -17.71
C VAL A 377 -7.29 34.17 -17.23
N GLY A 378 -7.96 35.13 -16.60
CA GLY A 378 -7.33 36.26 -15.92
C GLY A 378 -8.15 36.73 -14.73
N GLY A 379 -7.58 37.63 -13.92
CA GLY A 379 -8.25 38.22 -12.78
C GLY A 379 -9.47 39.09 -13.17
N ARG A 380 -10.15 39.64 -12.17
CA ARG A 380 -11.36 40.46 -12.33
C ARG A 380 -11.21 41.60 -13.36
N ASP A 381 -10.08 42.29 -13.34
CA ASP A 381 -9.82 43.45 -14.20
C ASP A 381 -9.07 43.10 -15.49
N ALA A 382 -8.85 41.81 -15.77
CA ALA A 382 -8.13 41.37 -16.96
C ALA A 382 -8.85 41.81 -18.25
N ARG A 383 -8.09 42.39 -19.18
CA ARG A 383 -8.59 42.75 -20.51
C ARG A 383 -8.85 41.48 -21.31
N GLN A 384 -10.02 41.42 -21.96
CA GLN A 384 -10.37 40.31 -22.85
C GLN A 384 -9.70 40.52 -24.21
N PRO A 385 -8.82 39.60 -24.66
CA PRO A 385 -8.26 39.65 -26.00
C PRO A 385 -9.35 39.36 -27.04
N ALA A 386 -9.35 40.10 -28.15
CA ALA A 386 -10.31 39.90 -29.24
C ALA A 386 -9.95 38.72 -30.15
N SER A 387 -8.68 38.34 -30.21
CA SER A 387 -8.17 37.24 -31.05
C SER A 387 -6.92 36.59 -30.45
N LEU A 388 -6.44 35.51 -31.08
CA LEU A 388 -5.22 34.81 -30.66
C LEU A 388 -3.96 35.67 -30.87
N GLU A 389 -3.96 36.57 -31.85
CA GLU A 389 -2.85 37.47 -32.14
C GLU A 389 -2.62 38.48 -30.99
N GLU A 390 -3.69 38.87 -30.29
CA GLU A 390 -3.62 39.74 -29.11
C GLU A 390 -3.05 39.06 -27.86
N LEU A 391 -2.69 37.77 -27.94
CA LEU A 391 -1.91 37.09 -26.89
C LEU A 391 -0.43 37.49 -26.92
N ALA A 392 0.04 38.16 -27.99
CA ALA A 392 1.41 38.64 -28.08
C ALA A 392 1.76 39.57 -26.91
N GLY A 393 2.90 39.31 -26.26
CA GLY A 393 3.37 40.05 -25.09
C GLY A 393 2.70 39.65 -23.76
N LEU A 394 1.63 38.84 -23.78
CA LEU A 394 1.04 38.33 -22.53
C LEU A 394 1.96 37.31 -21.88
N ARG A 395 2.08 37.41 -20.55
CA ARG A 395 2.68 36.40 -19.69
C ARG A 395 1.58 35.45 -19.23
N ILE A 396 1.72 34.18 -19.59
CA ILE A 396 0.71 33.14 -19.40
C ILE A 396 1.33 31.99 -18.61
N ALA A 397 0.81 31.77 -17.41
CA ALA A 397 1.25 30.71 -16.52
C ALA A 397 0.69 29.35 -16.95
N VAL A 398 1.56 28.34 -16.94
CA VAL A 398 1.19 26.96 -17.30
C VAL A 398 2.11 25.96 -16.60
N ARG A 399 1.58 24.77 -16.28
CA ARG A 399 2.42 23.66 -15.80
C ARG A 399 3.24 23.06 -16.95
N PRO A 400 4.55 22.85 -16.77
CA PRO A 400 5.39 22.12 -17.73
C PRO A 400 4.88 20.69 -17.99
N GLY A 401 5.11 20.17 -19.19
CA GLY A 401 4.75 18.81 -19.59
C GLY A 401 3.27 18.59 -19.95
N THR A 402 2.42 19.60 -19.75
CA THR A 402 0.98 19.48 -19.97
C THR A 402 0.57 19.67 -21.44
N SER A 403 -0.66 19.25 -21.77
CA SER A 403 -1.29 19.57 -23.06
C SER A 403 -1.48 21.08 -23.26
N HIS A 404 -1.62 21.85 -22.16
CA HIS A 404 -1.72 23.31 -22.21
C HIS A 404 -0.38 23.95 -22.59
N GLU A 405 0.74 23.46 -22.05
CA GLU A 405 2.06 23.94 -22.47
C GLU A 405 2.32 23.63 -23.95
N THR A 406 2.00 22.40 -24.38
CA THR A 406 2.12 22.00 -25.79
C THR A 406 1.31 22.93 -26.70
N LEU A 407 0.09 23.28 -26.30
CA LEU A 407 -0.75 24.24 -27.02
C LEU A 407 -0.09 25.62 -27.09
N LEU A 408 0.37 26.18 -25.98
CA LEU A 408 1.04 27.49 -25.96
C LEU A 408 2.28 27.51 -26.85
N ARG A 409 3.09 26.44 -26.82
CA ARG A 409 4.26 26.29 -27.70
C ARG A 409 3.86 26.21 -29.18
N SER A 410 2.73 25.56 -29.50
CA SER A 410 2.21 25.53 -30.87
C SER A 410 1.76 26.93 -31.36
N LEU A 411 1.21 27.76 -30.46
CA LEU A 411 0.86 29.15 -30.77
C LEU A 411 2.12 30.01 -30.99
N GLN A 412 3.17 29.81 -30.18
CA GLN A 412 4.48 30.45 -30.41
C GLN A 412 5.08 30.05 -31.76
N ALA A 413 5.02 28.77 -32.13
CA ALA A 413 5.50 28.27 -33.42
C ALA A 413 4.71 28.85 -34.62
N ARG A 414 3.46 29.29 -34.40
CA ARG A 414 2.64 30.01 -35.38
C ARG A 414 2.92 31.51 -35.47
N GLY A 415 3.89 32.02 -34.70
CA GLY A 415 4.31 33.43 -34.73
C GLY A 415 3.67 34.32 -33.66
N ILE A 416 2.93 33.77 -32.70
CA ILE A 416 2.34 34.55 -31.60
C ILE A 416 3.38 34.73 -30.49
N ALA A 417 3.88 35.95 -30.30
CA ALA A 417 4.96 36.28 -29.36
C ALA A 417 4.51 36.35 -27.89
N LEU A 418 3.86 35.31 -27.36
CA LEU A 418 3.48 35.19 -25.95
C LEU A 418 4.66 34.71 -25.07
N GLN A 419 4.62 35.01 -23.78
CA GLN A 419 5.61 34.55 -22.79
C GLN A 419 5.02 33.43 -21.93
N ILE A 420 5.67 32.27 -21.91
CA ILE A 420 5.27 31.14 -21.06
C ILE A 420 5.94 31.28 -19.69
N GLU A 421 5.13 31.33 -18.64
CA GLU A 421 5.57 31.29 -17.26
C GLU A 421 5.40 29.87 -16.70
N PRO A 422 6.48 29.14 -16.38
CA PRO A 422 6.39 27.80 -15.85
C PRO A 422 5.92 27.82 -14.39
N LEU A 423 5.00 26.92 -14.04
CA LEU A 423 4.51 26.70 -12.67
C LEU A 423 5.09 25.40 -12.08
N PRO A 424 5.15 25.28 -10.73
CA PRO A 424 5.38 23.99 -10.06
C PRO A 424 4.39 22.90 -10.52
N GLY A 425 4.86 21.66 -10.63
CA GLY A 425 4.08 20.53 -11.14
C GLY A 425 2.97 20.04 -10.19
N ASP A 426 3.15 20.29 -8.90
CA ASP A 426 2.25 19.93 -7.80
C ASP A 426 1.07 20.89 -7.61
N LEU A 427 1.06 22.05 -8.28
CA LEU A 427 -0.07 22.98 -8.22
C LEU A 427 -1.28 22.44 -8.98
N GLU A 428 -2.41 22.29 -8.30
CA GLU A 428 -3.67 21.92 -8.93
C GLU A 428 -4.29 23.11 -9.67
N SER A 429 -5.25 22.82 -10.56
CA SER A 429 -5.86 23.91 -11.35
C SER A 429 -6.67 24.90 -10.51
N GLU A 430 -7.15 24.45 -9.35
CA GLU A 430 -7.84 25.29 -8.38
C GLU A 430 -6.86 26.31 -7.78
N ASP A 431 -5.68 25.87 -7.30
CA ASP A 431 -4.62 26.74 -6.78
C ASP A 431 -4.19 27.79 -7.82
N ILE A 432 -4.04 27.38 -9.09
CA ILE A 432 -3.71 28.30 -10.18
C ILE A 432 -4.79 29.37 -10.35
N LEU A 433 -6.07 28.98 -10.30
CA LEU A 433 -7.19 29.91 -10.45
C LEU A 433 -7.31 30.85 -9.24
N GLU A 434 -6.98 30.39 -8.03
CA GLU A 434 -6.91 31.24 -6.84
C GLU A 434 -5.77 32.26 -6.94
N GLN A 435 -4.59 31.86 -7.40
CA GLN A 435 -3.47 32.79 -7.63
C GLN A 435 -3.80 33.82 -8.72
N VAL A 436 -4.55 33.43 -9.75
CA VAL A 436 -5.06 34.38 -10.76
C VAL A 436 -6.09 35.34 -10.15
N ALA A 437 -7.03 34.85 -9.35
CA ALA A 437 -8.03 35.67 -8.66
C ALA A 437 -7.39 36.65 -7.67
N ALA A 438 -6.33 36.23 -6.98
CA ALA A 438 -5.54 37.05 -6.06
C ALA A 438 -4.60 38.05 -6.75
N GLY A 439 -4.50 38.02 -8.09
CA GLY A 439 -3.62 38.88 -8.87
C GLY A 439 -2.13 38.52 -8.79
N GLN A 440 -1.79 37.35 -8.25
CA GLN A 440 -0.42 36.83 -8.21
C GLN A 440 0.02 36.31 -9.58
N LEU A 441 -0.91 35.73 -10.35
CA LEU A 441 -0.71 35.36 -11.75
C LEU A 441 -1.56 36.25 -12.65
N ALA A 442 -0.95 36.86 -13.66
CA ALA A 442 -1.66 37.75 -14.58
C ALA A 442 -2.66 36.96 -15.46
N HIS A 443 -2.19 35.87 -16.04
CA HIS A 443 -3.00 34.95 -16.85
C HIS A 443 -2.54 33.51 -16.63
N ALA A 444 -3.46 32.58 -16.84
CA ALA A 444 -3.14 31.15 -16.89
C ALA A 444 -3.94 30.45 -18.00
N VAL A 445 -3.51 29.24 -18.35
CA VAL A 445 -4.33 28.34 -19.19
C VAL A 445 -4.88 27.22 -18.33
N VAL A 446 -6.19 27.04 -18.39
CA VAL A 446 -6.89 25.91 -17.77
C VAL A 446 -7.97 25.39 -18.71
N ASP A 447 -8.54 24.23 -18.40
CA ASP A 447 -9.75 23.77 -19.08
C ASP A 447 -10.97 24.59 -18.65
N ARG A 448 -11.83 24.99 -19.60
CA ARG A 448 -13.06 25.76 -19.33
C ARG A 448 -13.89 25.16 -18.20
N LEU A 449 -14.09 23.85 -18.21
CA LEU A 449 -14.87 23.16 -17.18
C LEU A 449 -14.33 23.42 -15.76
N ARG A 450 -13.01 23.54 -15.60
CA ARG A 450 -12.36 23.85 -14.32
C ARG A 450 -12.53 25.32 -13.95
N ALA A 451 -12.40 26.23 -14.92
CA ALA A 451 -12.63 27.66 -14.69
C ALA A 451 -14.10 27.96 -14.31
N GLU A 452 -15.06 27.31 -14.96
CA GLU A 452 -16.49 27.43 -14.64
C GLU A 452 -16.80 26.91 -13.23
N LEU A 453 -16.27 25.74 -12.89
CA LEU A 453 -16.41 25.17 -11.55
C LEU A 453 -15.83 26.11 -10.48
N ALA A 454 -14.62 26.63 -10.70
CA ALA A 454 -13.98 27.58 -9.79
C ALA A 454 -14.85 28.84 -9.59
N ARG A 455 -15.44 29.38 -10.66
CA ARG A 455 -16.35 30.54 -10.58
C ARG A 455 -17.64 30.23 -9.82
N ASP A 456 -18.21 29.05 -10.04
CA ASP A 456 -19.41 28.61 -9.30
C ASP A 456 -19.11 28.39 -7.82
N ASN A 457 -17.89 27.94 -7.53
CA ASN A 457 -17.27 27.94 -6.22
C ASN A 457 -16.67 29.32 -5.88
N GLY A 458 -17.18 30.44 -6.39
CA GLY A 458 -16.86 31.80 -5.95
C GLY A 458 -15.38 32.22 -5.98
N ILE A 459 -14.54 31.62 -6.83
CA ILE A 459 -13.22 32.14 -7.19
C ILE A 459 -13.42 33.23 -8.28
N GLU A 460 -12.97 34.46 -8.02
CA GLU A 460 -13.19 35.62 -8.91
C GLU A 460 -12.22 35.63 -10.12
N VAL A 461 -12.39 34.69 -11.04
CA VAL A 461 -11.67 34.64 -12.32
C VAL A 461 -12.57 34.92 -13.52
N ARG A 462 -11.99 35.48 -14.58
CA ARG A 462 -12.63 35.69 -15.89
C ARG A 462 -12.08 34.69 -16.90
N ILE A 463 -13.00 34.05 -17.63
CA ILE A 463 -12.68 33.27 -18.83
C ILE A 463 -12.59 34.26 -19.99
N LEU A 464 -11.41 34.43 -20.58
CA LEU A 464 -11.12 35.50 -21.53
C LEU A 464 -11.28 35.04 -22.98
N LEU A 465 -10.58 33.95 -23.36
CA LEU A 465 -10.49 33.52 -24.75
C LEU A 465 -10.30 31.99 -24.84
N PRO A 466 -11.07 31.27 -25.68
CA PRO A 466 -10.75 29.90 -26.08
C PRO A 466 -9.45 29.84 -26.88
N LEU A 467 -8.55 28.93 -26.53
CA LEU A 467 -7.24 28.79 -27.20
C LEU A 467 -7.21 27.66 -28.25
N ASP A 468 -8.17 26.76 -28.22
CA ASP A 468 -8.33 25.66 -29.16
C ASP A 468 -9.81 25.24 -29.23
N LYS A 469 -10.14 24.33 -30.15
CA LYS A 469 -11.46 23.72 -30.27
C LYS A 469 -11.81 22.85 -29.04
N PRO A 470 -13.11 22.56 -28.81
CA PRO A 470 -13.55 21.57 -27.84
C PRO A 470 -12.84 20.22 -27.99
N GLN A 471 -12.34 19.71 -26.87
CA GLN A 471 -11.66 18.44 -26.71
C GLN A 471 -12.55 17.48 -25.90
N PRO A 472 -12.67 16.21 -26.33
CA PRO A 472 -13.44 15.23 -25.58
C PRO A 472 -12.72 14.83 -24.30
N ILE A 473 -13.49 14.71 -23.22
CA ILE A 473 -13.06 14.08 -21.97
C ILE A 473 -13.53 12.62 -21.99
N ALA A 474 -12.59 11.71 -21.73
CA ALA A 474 -12.81 10.27 -21.80
C ALA A 474 -11.91 9.52 -20.81
N TRP A 475 -12.34 8.32 -20.40
CA TRP A 475 -11.50 7.42 -19.60
C TRP A 475 -10.42 6.82 -20.48
N ALA A 476 -9.23 6.70 -19.91
CA ALA A 476 -8.04 6.22 -20.60
C ALA A 476 -7.61 4.84 -20.09
N VAL A 477 -7.18 3.97 -21.00
CA VAL A 477 -6.62 2.65 -20.72
C VAL A 477 -5.36 2.43 -21.57
N ARG A 478 -4.54 1.44 -21.25
CA ARG A 478 -3.41 1.07 -22.11
C ARG A 478 -3.89 0.49 -23.45
N ALA A 479 -3.10 0.66 -24.50
CA ALA A 479 -3.41 0.14 -25.82
C ALA A 479 -3.60 -1.39 -25.84
N GLU A 480 -2.91 -2.10 -24.96
CA GLU A 480 -2.91 -3.55 -24.80
C GLU A 480 -4.16 -4.08 -24.07
N ASN A 481 -5.09 -3.21 -23.64
CA ASN A 481 -6.32 -3.57 -22.92
C ASN A 481 -7.60 -3.33 -23.75
N PRO A 482 -7.74 -3.90 -24.98
CA PRO A 482 -8.86 -3.61 -25.86
C PRO A 482 -10.22 -4.12 -25.36
N LYS A 483 -10.27 -5.22 -24.59
CA LYS A 483 -11.54 -5.74 -24.06
C LYS A 483 -12.08 -4.83 -22.95
N LEU A 484 -11.19 -4.31 -22.10
CA LEU A 484 -11.54 -3.32 -21.10
C LEU A 484 -12.08 -2.05 -21.76
N LEU A 485 -11.40 -1.54 -22.80
CA LEU A 485 -11.86 -0.39 -23.58
C LEU A 485 -13.25 -0.63 -24.18
N GLN A 486 -13.48 -1.81 -24.76
CA GLN A 486 -14.77 -2.19 -25.34
C GLN A 486 -15.88 -2.20 -24.28
N ALA A 487 -15.62 -2.73 -23.09
CA ALA A 487 -16.58 -2.74 -21.98
C ALA A 487 -16.90 -1.33 -21.48
N ILE A 488 -15.89 -0.46 -21.35
CA ILE A 488 -16.08 0.96 -21.00
C ILE A 488 -16.92 1.66 -22.07
N ASN A 489 -16.65 1.42 -23.34
CA ASN A 489 -17.42 1.99 -24.44
C ASN A 489 -18.88 1.53 -24.44
N ALA A 490 -19.14 0.26 -24.13
CA ALA A 490 -20.49 -0.26 -23.97
C ALA A 490 -21.22 0.38 -22.77
N PHE A 491 -20.50 0.61 -21.67
CA PHE A 491 -21.02 1.33 -20.51
C PHE A 491 -21.43 2.77 -20.88
N TRP A 492 -20.52 3.56 -21.46
CA TRP A 492 -20.83 4.94 -21.83
C TRP A 492 -21.91 5.06 -22.89
N LYS A 493 -21.99 4.10 -23.83
CA LYS A 493 -23.09 4.04 -24.80
C LYS A 493 -24.46 3.95 -24.12
N LYS A 494 -24.54 3.30 -22.96
CA LYS A 494 -25.77 3.13 -22.19
C LYS A 494 -26.02 4.27 -21.20
N GLU A 495 -24.98 4.74 -20.52
CA GLU A 495 -25.13 5.62 -19.37
C GLU A 495 -25.03 7.11 -19.71
N TYR A 496 -24.34 7.48 -20.78
CA TYR A 496 -24.18 8.88 -21.19
C TYR A 496 -25.53 9.55 -21.43
N ARG A 497 -25.77 10.69 -20.78
CA ARG A 497 -27.05 11.43 -20.77
C ARG A 497 -28.25 10.64 -20.23
N GLY A 498 -28.03 9.49 -19.58
CA GLY A 498 -29.04 8.77 -18.82
C GLY A 498 -29.38 9.46 -17.51
N LEU A 499 -30.41 8.96 -16.81
CA LEU A 499 -30.89 9.55 -15.54
C LEU A 499 -29.77 9.70 -14.49
N HIS A 500 -29.00 8.63 -14.26
CA HIS A 500 -27.94 8.65 -13.24
C HIS A 500 -26.84 9.66 -13.60
N TYR A 501 -26.35 9.62 -14.84
CA TYR A 501 -25.36 10.56 -15.35
C TYR A 501 -25.85 12.02 -15.19
N ASN A 502 -27.10 12.32 -15.55
CA ASN A 502 -27.62 13.69 -15.44
C ASN A 502 -27.73 14.14 -13.98
N ILE A 503 -28.10 13.24 -13.06
CA ILE A 503 -28.12 13.54 -11.62
C ILE A 503 -26.70 13.87 -11.12
N LEU A 504 -25.70 13.04 -11.47
CA LEU A 504 -24.32 13.29 -11.06
C LEU A 504 -23.76 14.55 -11.72
N ARG A 505 -24.01 14.74 -13.02
CA ARG A 505 -23.57 15.94 -13.74
C ARG A 505 -24.13 17.20 -13.10
N LYS A 506 -25.43 17.22 -12.80
CA LYS A 506 -26.06 18.34 -12.11
C LYS A 506 -25.44 18.60 -10.73
N ARG A 507 -25.22 17.53 -9.97
CA ARG A 507 -24.61 17.60 -8.62
C ARG A 507 -23.20 18.19 -8.64
N TYR A 508 -22.35 17.75 -9.57
CA TYR A 508 -20.92 18.07 -9.58
C TYR A 508 -20.54 19.26 -10.47
N PHE A 509 -21.36 19.64 -11.45
CA PHE A 509 -21.01 20.70 -12.41
C PHE A 509 -22.04 21.83 -12.55
N GLU A 510 -23.28 21.69 -12.05
CA GLU A 510 -24.31 22.74 -12.20
C GLU A 510 -24.79 23.32 -10.86
N GLN A 511 -24.70 22.56 -9.76
CA GLN A 511 -25.08 22.97 -8.41
C GLN A 511 -23.88 23.13 -7.48
N ALA A 512 -22.74 23.54 -8.04
CA ALA A 512 -21.46 23.60 -7.33
C ALA A 512 -21.41 24.62 -6.19
N ARG A 513 -22.28 25.65 -6.16
CA ARG A 513 -22.39 26.57 -4.99
C ARG A 513 -22.64 25.86 -3.65
N GLY A 514 -23.28 24.69 -3.65
CA GLY A 514 -23.44 23.86 -2.45
C GLY A 514 -22.25 22.94 -2.15
N LEU A 515 -21.27 22.86 -3.05
CA LEU A 515 -19.99 22.19 -2.85
C LEU A 515 -19.04 23.08 -2.05
N ARG A 516 -19.07 24.42 -2.14
CA ARG A 516 -18.26 25.30 -1.27
C ARG A 516 -18.54 25.16 0.23
N ALA A 517 -19.82 25.05 0.64
CA ALA A 517 -20.21 24.72 2.02
C ALA A 517 -19.86 23.26 2.42
N ARG A 518 -19.46 22.43 1.44
CA ARG A 518 -18.89 21.10 1.63
C ARG A 518 -17.36 21.11 1.53
N GLU A 519 -16.76 22.13 0.92
CA GLU A 519 -15.33 22.42 0.79
C GLU A 519 -14.77 23.06 2.06
N GLU A 520 -15.52 23.92 2.76
CA GLU A 520 -15.19 24.40 4.12
C GLU A 520 -15.10 23.26 5.16
N ILE A 521 -15.53 22.05 4.80
CA ILE A 521 -15.45 20.80 5.60
C ILE A 521 -14.72 19.69 4.80
N ARG A 522 -13.99 20.08 3.75
CA ARG A 522 -12.98 19.21 3.14
C ARG A 522 -11.84 19.13 4.16
N ILE A 523 -11.17 18.00 4.19
CA ILE A 523 -9.85 18.00 4.82
C ILE A 523 -8.97 18.80 3.87
N GLU A 524 -8.85 20.10 4.14
CA GLU A 524 -7.97 20.99 3.41
C GLU A 524 -6.51 20.57 3.62
N PRO A 525 -5.63 20.86 2.65
CA PRO A 525 -4.19 20.90 2.92
C PRO A 525 -3.94 21.80 4.15
N GLY A 526 -3.63 21.20 5.30
CA GLY A 526 -3.34 21.91 6.56
C GLY A 526 -4.29 21.68 7.74
N THR A 527 -5.49 21.11 7.56
CA THR A 527 -6.37 20.81 8.72
C THR A 527 -5.97 19.53 9.46
N ASN A 528 -5.31 18.58 8.78
CA ASN A 528 -4.69 17.37 9.34
C ASN A 528 -5.56 16.53 10.31
N HIS A 529 -6.90 16.55 10.17
CA HIS A 529 -7.83 15.71 10.92
C HIS A 529 -9.08 15.32 10.11
N PHE A 530 -9.58 14.09 10.26
CA PHE A 530 -10.82 13.55 9.71
C PHE A 530 -12.03 13.84 10.59
N THR A 531 -11.86 13.80 11.91
CA THR A 531 -12.93 13.97 12.91
C THR A 531 -12.41 14.72 14.14
N PRO A 532 -13.30 15.29 14.98
CA PRO A 532 -12.90 15.85 16.27
C PRO A 532 -12.32 14.83 17.27
N TRP A 533 -12.37 13.53 16.96
CA TRP A 533 -11.92 12.45 17.85
C TRP A 533 -10.65 11.75 17.38
N ASP A 534 -9.97 12.28 16.37
CA ASP A 534 -8.79 11.66 15.77
C ASP A 534 -7.70 11.36 16.79
N ALA A 535 -7.45 12.26 17.74
CA ALA A 535 -6.46 12.05 18.80
C ALA A 535 -6.82 10.88 19.73
N ILE A 536 -8.11 10.76 20.12
CA ILE A 536 -8.62 9.63 20.92
C ILE A 536 -8.43 8.33 20.13
N VAL A 537 -8.85 8.32 18.86
CA VAL A 537 -8.73 7.15 17.99
C VAL A 537 -7.27 6.78 17.78
N TYR A 538 -6.39 7.76 17.57
CA TYR A 538 -4.96 7.55 17.39
C TYR A 538 -4.33 6.89 18.62
N ARG A 539 -4.57 7.43 19.81
CA ARG A 539 -4.08 6.87 21.08
C ARG A 539 -4.55 5.43 21.26
N GLU A 540 -5.86 5.19 21.14
CA GLU A 540 -6.44 3.87 21.40
C GLU A 540 -6.06 2.84 20.33
N ALA A 541 -6.03 3.24 19.06
CA ALA A 541 -5.59 2.36 17.97
C ALA A 541 -4.13 1.95 18.17
N ARG A 542 -3.25 2.93 18.45
CA ARG A 542 -1.82 2.67 18.72
C ARG A 542 -1.64 1.78 19.95
N ALA A 543 -2.38 2.00 21.03
CA ALA A 543 -2.29 1.14 22.22
C ALA A 543 -2.61 -0.34 21.91
N HIS A 544 -3.42 -0.59 20.88
CA HIS A 544 -3.84 -1.91 20.45
C HIS A 544 -3.21 -2.40 19.14
N GLY A 545 -2.20 -1.71 18.57
CA GLY A 545 -1.56 -2.15 17.33
C GLY A 545 -2.44 -2.07 16.08
N PHE A 546 -3.35 -1.10 16.05
CA PHE A 546 -4.14 -0.77 14.87
C PHE A 546 -3.67 0.54 14.25
N ASP A 547 -3.81 0.64 12.93
CA ASP A 547 -3.81 1.94 12.26
C ASP A 547 -5.10 2.68 12.63
N TRP A 548 -4.96 3.90 13.14
CA TRP A 548 -6.08 4.74 13.58
C TRP A 548 -7.08 5.03 12.46
N ARG A 549 -6.62 5.12 11.21
CA ARG A 549 -7.49 5.36 10.03
C ARG A 549 -8.39 4.17 9.77
N LEU A 550 -7.96 2.96 10.14
CA LEU A 550 -8.82 1.77 10.05
C LEU A 550 -9.97 1.88 11.05
N ILE A 551 -9.67 2.29 12.28
CA ILE A 551 -10.68 2.49 13.31
C ILE A 551 -11.66 3.58 12.89
N LEU A 552 -11.18 4.68 12.30
CA LEU A 552 -12.07 5.69 11.70
C LEU A 552 -12.93 5.12 10.57
N ALA A 553 -12.35 4.27 9.71
CA ALA A 553 -13.10 3.67 8.61
C ALA A 553 -14.20 2.72 9.11
N GLN A 554 -13.95 2.00 10.21
CA GLN A 554 -14.93 1.19 10.91
C GLN A 554 -15.98 2.06 11.61
N MET A 555 -15.57 3.07 12.35
CA MET A 555 -16.44 4.01 13.04
C MET A 555 -17.44 4.67 12.10
N TYR A 556 -16.96 5.05 10.91
CA TYR A 556 -17.84 5.53 9.85
C TYR A 556 -18.88 4.47 9.44
N GLN A 557 -18.44 3.22 9.23
CA GLN A 557 -19.32 2.12 8.83
C GLN A 557 -20.40 1.83 9.89
N GLU A 558 -20.07 2.05 11.16
CA GLU A 558 -20.95 1.78 12.30
C GLU A 558 -21.95 2.90 12.57
N SER A 559 -21.48 4.14 12.68
CA SER A 559 -22.32 5.26 13.14
C SER A 559 -22.42 6.41 12.15
N ARG A 560 -21.56 6.44 11.13
CA ARG A 560 -21.27 7.65 10.33
C ARG A 560 -20.84 8.82 11.19
N PHE A 561 -20.02 8.53 12.20
CA PHE A 561 -19.50 9.52 13.15
C PHE A 561 -20.58 10.17 14.02
N ASP A 562 -21.70 9.48 14.27
CA ASP A 562 -22.75 9.94 15.18
C ASP A 562 -22.58 9.27 16.57
N PRO A 563 -22.14 10.01 17.60
CA PRO A 563 -21.92 9.46 18.93
C PRO A 563 -23.23 9.08 19.63
N ASN A 564 -24.37 9.61 19.20
CA ASN A 564 -25.68 9.30 19.79
C ASN A 564 -26.41 8.16 19.06
N ARG A 565 -25.78 7.55 18.07
CA ARG A 565 -26.40 6.50 17.26
C ARG A 565 -26.77 5.30 18.11
N VAL A 566 -28.02 4.85 18.01
CA VAL A 566 -28.51 3.60 18.59
C VAL A 566 -29.05 2.69 17.49
N SER A 567 -28.53 1.47 17.38
CA SER A 567 -29.04 0.47 16.44
C SER A 567 -30.31 -0.21 16.97
N TRP A 568 -31.05 -0.85 16.07
CA TRP A 568 -32.22 -1.67 16.42
C TRP A 568 -31.88 -2.82 17.39
N ALA A 569 -30.62 -3.27 17.41
CA ALA A 569 -30.12 -4.32 18.31
C ALA A 569 -29.60 -3.75 19.66
N GLY A 570 -29.73 -2.45 19.89
CA GLY A 570 -29.32 -1.78 21.12
C GLY A 570 -27.82 -1.46 21.22
N ALA A 571 -27.07 -1.59 20.12
CA ALA A 571 -25.69 -1.12 20.04
C ALA A 571 -25.65 0.42 20.04
N ARG A 572 -24.67 1.02 20.73
CA ARG A 572 -24.61 2.47 20.99
C ARG A 572 -23.24 3.05 20.64
N GLY A 573 -23.21 4.35 20.33
CA GLY A 573 -21.98 5.11 20.20
C GLY A 573 -21.28 5.00 18.85
N LEU A 574 -20.11 5.65 18.76
CA LEU A 574 -19.34 5.79 17.52
C LEU A 574 -18.96 4.45 16.87
N LEU A 575 -18.63 3.44 17.68
CA LEU A 575 -18.27 2.09 17.22
C LEU A 575 -19.39 1.06 17.43
N GLN A 576 -20.61 1.49 17.77
CA GLN A 576 -21.79 0.62 17.94
C GLN A 576 -21.50 -0.62 18.81
N VAL A 577 -21.07 -0.40 20.05
CA VAL A 577 -20.84 -1.48 21.03
C VAL A 577 -22.16 -1.81 21.72
N THR A 578 -22.45 -3.09 21.96
CA THR A 578 -23.64 -3.49 22.72
C THR A 578 -23.39 -3.39 24.23
N PRO A 579 -24.41 -3.07 25.07
CA PRO A 579 -24.26 -3.02 26.52
C PRO A 579 -23.67 -4.29 27.16
N ARG A 580 -23.98 -5.46 26.60
CA ARG A 580 -23.40 -6.74 27.03
C ARG A 580 -21.88 -6.79 26.77
N THR A 581 -21.47 -6.32 25.61
CA THR A 581 -20.04 -6.30 25.22
C THR A 581 -19.28 -5.28 26.05
N ALA A 582 -19.84 -4.09 26.27
CA ALA A 582 -19.24 -3.08 27.14
C ALA A 582 -18.94 -3.63 28.55
N ARG A 583 -19.93 -4.26 29.19
CA ARG A 583 -19.75 -4.90 30.50
C ARG A 583 -18.69 -5.99 30.50
N ALA A 584 -18.67 -6.84 29.45
CA ALA A 584 -17.68 -7.91 29.33
C ALA A 584 -16.24 -7.39 29.18
N HIS A 585 -16.08 -6.13 28.78
CA HIS A 585 -14.81 -5.45 28.59
C HIS A 585 -14.50 -4.40 29.67
N GLY A 586 -15.30 -4.35 30.74
CA GLY A 586 -15.08 -3.43 31.87
C GLY A 586 -15.52 -1.98 31.63
N PHE A 587 -16.35 -1.73 30.63
CA PHE A 587 -16.89 -0.39 30.33
C PHE A 587 -18.32 -0.23 30.83
N ASP A 588 -18.65 0.98 31.27
CA ASP A 588 -19.99 1.38 31.66
C ASP A 588 -20.91 1.47 30.42
N PRO A 589 -21.95 0.63 30.31
CA PRO A 589 -22.85 0.61 29.15
C PRO A 589 -23.65 1.91 28.96
N ASP A 590 -23.81 2.72 29.99
CA ASP A 590 -24.57 3.97 29.92
C ASP A 590 -23.72 5.16 29.41
N LYS A 591 -22.40 4.97 29.35
CA LYS A 591 -21.45 5.95 28.78
C LYS A 591 -21.03 5.63 27.35
N LEU A 592 -21.65 4.67 26.67
CA LEU A 592 -21.25 4.32 25.30
C LEU A 592 -21.44 5.44 24.26
N SER A 593 -22.30 6.43 24.55
CA SER A 593 -22.47 7.61 23.69
C SER A 593 -21.45 8.72 23.97
N ASP A 594 -20.68 8.62 25.06
CA ASP A 594 -19.52 9.47 25.29
C ASP A 594 -18.38 9.01 24.35
N PRO A 595 -17.81 9.90 23.50
CA PRO A 595 -16.82 9.50 22.50
C PRO A 595 -15.61 8.77 23.08
N GLU A 596 -15.05 9.24 24.20
CA GLU A 596 -13.89 8.62 24.86
C GLU A 596 -14.21 7.17 25.27
N THR A 597 -15.30 6.97 26.02
CA THR A 597 -15.70 5.64 26.49
C THR A 597 -16.11 4.72 25.33
N GLY A 598 -16.87 5.24 24.37
CA GLY A 598 -17.37 4.48 23.22
C GLY A 598 -16.26 4.02 22.28
N ILE A 599 -15.26 4.87 22.01
CA ILE A 599 -14.11 4.53 21.19
C ILE A 599 -13.26 3.46 21.89
N ARG A 600 -12.91 3.68 23.16
CA ARG A 600 -12.15 2.71 23.97
C ARG A 600 -12.80 1.33 24.01
N ALA A 601 -14.12 1.29 24.26
CA ALA A 601 -14.87 0.05 24.28
C ALA A 601 -14.84 -0.68 22.93
N GLY A 602 -15.01 0.04 21.82
CA GLY A 602 -15.03 -0.56 20.48
C GLY A 602 -13.67 -1.06 20.03
N VAL A 603 -12.60 -0.29 20.26
CA VAL A 603 -11.23 -0.70 19.92
C VAL A 603 -10.79 -1.88 20.76
N SER A 604 -11.08 -1.87 22.08
CA SER A 604 -10.82 -3.01 22.97
C SER A 604 -11.55 -4.28 22.50
N TYR A 605 -12.81 -4.15 22.08
CA TYR A 605 -13.58 -5.28 21.56
C TYR A 605 -13.01 -5.81 20.23
N LEU A 606 -12.57 -4.93 19.32
CA LEU A 606 -11.92 -5.35 18.08
C LEU A 606 -10.59 -6.07 18.35
N ALA A 607 -9.76 -5.54 19.26
CA ALA A 607 -8.50 -6.16 19.69
C ALA A 607 -8.75 -7.56 20.23
N TRP A 608 -9.73 -7.69 21.12
CA TRP A 608 -10.16 -8.97 21.65
C TRP A 608 -10.59 -9.92 20.54
N LEU A 609 -11.38 -9.48 19.56
CA LEU A 609 -11.76 -10.35 18.43
C LEU A 609 -10.54 -10.83 17.63
N ARG A 610 -9.58 -9.95 17.34
CA ARG A 610 -8.34 -10.29 16.62
C ARG A 610 -7.52 -11.36 17.34
N GLU A 611 -7.43 -11.28 18.66
CA GLU A 611 -6.72 -12.26 19.50
C GLU A 611 -7.31 -13.69 19.43
N ARG A 612 -8.59 -13.84 19.06
CA ARG A 612 -9.24 -15.17 18.96
C ARG A 612 -8.91 -15.89 17.65
N PHE A 613 -8.13 -15.25 16.79
CA PHE A 613 -7.56 -15.83 15.58
C PHE A 613 -6.07 -16.12 15.78
N PRO A 614 -5.54 -17.24 15.22
CA PRO A 614 -4.14 -17.62 15.38
C PRO A 614 -3.18 -16.52 14.93
N GLU A 615 -2.11 -16.30 15.70
CA GLU A 615 -1.06 -15.32 15.38
C GLU A 615 -0.25 -15.71 14.13
N THR A 616 -0.34 -16.96 13.68
CA THR A 616 0.28 -17.44 12.43
C THR A 616 -0.45 -17.00 11.17
N LEU A 617 -1.60 -16.34 11.29
CA LEU A 617 -2.31 -15.79 10.14
C LEU A 617 -1.64 -14.51 9.67
N ASP A 618 -1.83 -14.19 8.39
CA ASP A 618 -1.45 -12.91 7.84
C ASP A 618 -2.09 -11.78 8.67
N VAL A 619 -1.32 -10.72 8.94
CA VAL A 619 -1.76 -9.59 9.77
C VAL A 619 -3.07 -9.00 9.23
N ARG A 620 -3.18 -8.84 7.91
CA ARG A 620 -4.36 -8.27 7.24
C ARG A 620 -5.53 -9.24 7.36
N ASP A 621 -5.33 -10.52 7.08
CA ASP A 621 -6.40 -11.51 7.20
C ASP A 621 -6.92 -11.67 8.62
N ARG A 622 -6.04 -11.66 9.61
CA ARG A 622 -6.40 -11.71 11.04
C ARG A 622 -7.33 -10.54 11.38
N LEU A 623 -7.03 -9.36 10.85
CA LEU A 623 -7.87 -8.18 11.00
C LEU A 623 -9.19 -8.26 10.22
N TRP A 624 -9.19 -8.76 8.99
CA TRP A 624 -10.43 -8.97 8.21
C TRP A 624 -11.36 -9.96 8.90
N PHE A 625 -10.82 -11.02 9.50
CA PHE A 625 -11.59 -11.94 10.33
C PHE A 625 -12.13 -11.26 11.59
N ALA A 626 -11.36 -10.37 12.23
CA ALA A 626 -11.80 -9.61 13.39
C ALA A 626 -12.97 -8.68 13.03
N LEU A 627 -12.86 -7.89 11.95
CA LEU A 627 -13.92 -7.01 11.45
C LEU A 627 -15.17 -7.80 11.04
N ALA A 628 -15.01 -8.93 10.33
CA ALA A 628 -16.13 -9.82 10.02
C ALA A 628 -16.81 -10.37 11.28
N SER A 629 -16.02 -10.65 12.33
CA SER A 629 -16.53 -11.15 13.61
C SER A 629 -17.17 -10.04 14.44
N TYR A 630 -16.73 -8.79 14.28
CA TYR A 630 -17.36 -7.62 14.88
C TYR A 630 -18.79 -7.48 14.37
N ASN A 631 -18.98 -7.62 13.06
CA ASN A 631 -20.28 -7.50 12.42
C ASN A 631 -21.20 -8.73 12.59
N ALA A 632 -20.66 -9.93 12.37
CA ALA A 632 -21.47 -11.15 12.28
C ALA A 632 -21.22 -12.15 13.41
N GLY A 633 -20.36 -11.84 14.38
CA GLY A 633 -20.00 -12.73 15.47
C GLY A 633 -18.93 -13.77 15.11
N LEU A 634 -18.03 -14.02 16.06
CA LEU A 634 -16.89 -14.95 15.94
C LEU A 634 -17.30 -16.37 15.51
N GLY A 635 -18.45 -16.85 16.00
CA GLY A 635 -18.95 -18.20 15.70
C GLY A 635 -19.21 -18.41 14.20
N HIS A 636 -19.86 -17.45 13.55
CA HIS A 636 -20.17 -17.52 12.12
C HIS A 636 -18.92 -17.40 11.24
N VAL A 637 -17.94 -16.59 11.63
CA VAL A 637 -16.65 -16.51 10.92
C VAL A 637 -15.87 -17.83 11.05
N ARG A 638 -15.89 -18.48 12.21
CA ARG A 638 -15.31 -19.84 12.39
C ARG A 638 -16.02 -20.88 11.52
N ASP A 639 -17.33 -20.80 11.39
CA ASP A 639 -18.10 -21.65 10.48
C ASP A 639 -17.72 -21.41 9.02
N ALA A 640 -17.53 -20.15 8.62
CA ALA A 640 -17.10 -19.79 7.26
C ALA A 640 -15.70 -20.32 6.95
N ARG A 641 -14.74 -20.21 7.87
CA ARG A 641 -13.39 -20.78 7.71
C ARG A 641 -13.43 -22.31 7.57
N ARG A 642 -14.25 -23.00 8.38
CA ARG A 642 -14.43 -24.45 8.27
C ARG A 642 -15.06 -24.84 6.92
N LEU A 643 -16.08 -24.11 6.48
CA LEU A 643 -16.72 -24.33 5.19
C LEU A 643 -15.78 -24.04 4.01
N ALA A 644 -14.95 -22.99 4.11
CA ALA A 644 -13.93 -22.69 3.10
C ALA A 644 -13.01 -23.90 2.85
N ARG A 645 -12.51 -24.51 3.93
CA ARG A 645 -11.72 -25.75 3.85
C ARG A 645 -12.46 -26.90 3.16
N GLN A 646 -13.74 -27.10 3.49
CA GLN A 646 -14.58 -28.14 2.86
C GLN A 646 -14.81 -27.89 1.35
N LEU A 647 -14.77 -26.64 0.92
CA LEU A 647 -14.93 -26.23 -0.47
C LEU A 647 -13.61 -26.17 -1.24
N GLY A 648 -12.49 -26.61 -0.65
CA GLY A 648 -11.16 -26.50 -1.25
C GLY A 648 -10.64 -25.06 -1.36
N LEU A 649 -11.22 -24.13 -0.59
CA LEU A 649 -10.75 -22.74 -0.47
C LEU A 649 -9.76 -22.62 0.70
N ASN A 650 -8.90 -21.61 0.67
CA ASN A 650 -7.94 -21.35 1.73
C ASN A 650 -8.66 -20.77 2.98
N PRO A 651 -8.70 -21.47 4.13
CA PRO A 651 -9.41 -21.01 5.32
C PRO A 651 -8.67 -19.91 6.09
N ASN A 652 -7.47 -19.53 5.65
CA ASN A 652 -6.62 -18.53 6.29
C ASN A 652 -6.63 -17.18 5.57
N HIS A 653 -7.26 -17.11 4.38
CA HIS A 653 -7.41 -15.89 3.60
C HIS A 653 -8.87 -15.46 3.57
N TRP A 654 -9.14 -14.19 3.81
CA TRP A 654 -10.50 -13.64 3.77
C TRP A 654 -10.98 -13.47 2.33
N PHE A 655 -10.31 -12.58 1.58
CA PHE A 655 -10.69 -12.21 0.22
C PHE A 655 -10.49 -13.37 -0.76
N GLY A 656 -11.44 -13.57 -1.67
CA GLY A 656 -11.38 -14.67 -2.64
C GLY A 656 -11.60 -16.07 -2.07
N HIS A 657 -11.61 -16.24 -0.73
CA HIS A 657 -11.73 -17.53 -0.07
C HIS A 657 -12.82 -17.55 1.01
N VAL A 658 -12.52 -17.16 2.26
CA VAL A 658 -13.50 -17.28 3.36
C VAL A 658 -14.75 -16.44 3.13
N GLU A 659 -14.65 -15.28 2.46
CA GLU A 659 -15.82 -14.49 2.07
C GLU A 659 -16.79 -15.27 1.15
N LYS A 660 -16.27 -16.13 0.25
CA LYS A 660 -17.10 -16.96 -0.64
C LYS A 660 -17.84 -18.04 0.15
N ALA A 661 -17.21 -18.59 1.18
CA ALA A 661 -17.85 -19.52 2.12
C ALA A 661 -18.90 -18.80 2.97
N MET A 662 -18.58 -17.60 3.47
CA MET A 662 -19.49 -16.76 4.26
C MET A 662 -20.79 -16.48 3.52
N LEU A 663 -20.72 -16.12 2.22
CA LEU A 663 -21.89 -15.92 1.37
C LEU A 663 -22.78 -17.17 1.27
N LYS A 664 -22.20 -18.38 1.29
CA LYS A 664 -22.94 -19.64 1.21
C LYS A 664 -23.66 -19.99 2.52
N LEU A 665 -23.23 -19.47 3.68
CA LEU A 665 -23.90 -19.68 4.98
C LEU A 665 -25.27 -19.00 5.12
N SER A 666 -25.74 -18.33 4.06
CA SER A 666 -27.14 -17.88 3.93
C SER A 666 -28.06 -18.94 3.30
N LYS A 667 -27.50 -20.05 2.78
CA LYS A 667 -28.23 -21.07 2.03
C LYS A 667 -28.41 -22.35 2.87
N LYS A 668 -29.64 -22.90 2.91
CA LYS A 668 -30.03 -24.06 3.73
C LYS A 668 -29.07 -25.26 3.64
N PRO A 669 -28.59 -25.70 2.46
CA PRO A 669 -27.68 -26.84 2.38
C PRO A 669 -26.35 -26.67 3.14
N TYR A 670 -25.97 -25.42 3.44
CA TYR A 670 -24.72 -25.09 4.11
C TYR A 670 -24.97 -24.74 5.58
N TYR A 671 -25.91 -23.84 5.88
CA TYR A 671 -26.11 -23.38 7.25
C TYR A 671 -26.68 -24.46 8.17
N SER A 672 -27.43 -25.44 7.65
CA SER A 672 -27.95 -26.54 8.47
C SER A 672 -26.86 -27.47 9.01
N LYS A 673 -25.65 -27.41 8.43
CA LYS A 673 -24.44 -28.15 8.85
C LYS A 673 -23.46 -27.26 9.63
N ALA A 674 -23.73 -25.97 9.74
CA ALA A 674 -22.90 -25.02 10.48
C ALA A 674 -23.26 -25.04 11.97
N LYS A 675 -22.27 -24.85 12.86
CA LYS A 675 -22.49 -24.95 14.32
C LYS A 675 -23.40 -23.82 14.82
N HIS A 676 -23.24 -22.63 14.24
CA HIS A 676 -23.99 -21.44 14.63
C HIS A 676 -25.16 -21.14 13.66
N GLY A 677 -25.41 -22.03 12.70
CA GLY A 677 -26.56 -21.93 11.81
C GLY A 677 -26.49 -20.80 10.79
N TYR A 678 -27.67 -20.23 10.49
CA TYR A 678 -27.86 -19.22 9.45
C TYR A 678 -27.16 -17.91 9.79
N VAL A 679 -26.50 -17.31 8.79
CA VAL A 679 -26.04 -15.92 8.83
C VAL A 679 -26.34 -15.24 7.51
N ARG A 680 -26.66 -13.93 7.57
CA ARG A 680 -26.78 -13.09 6.39
C ARG A 680 -25.40 -12.76 5.83
N GLY A 681 -24.71 -13.76 5.27
CA GLY A 681 -23.30 -13.66 4.90
C GLY A 681 -22.91 -12.51 3.96
N ARG A 682 -23.87 -11.89 3.26
CA ARG A 682 -23.64 -10.66 2.48
C ARG A 682 -23.27 -9.45 3.36
N GLU A 683 -23.86 -9.34 4.54
CA GLU A 683 -23.63 -8.22 5.47
C GLU A 683 -22.16 -8.14 5.91
N PRO A 684 -21.52 -9.18 6.48
CA PRO A 684 -20.12 -9.12 6.92
C PRO A 684 -19.13 -9.04 5.75
N VAL A 685 -19.45 -9.66 4.61
CA VAL A 685 -18.60 -9.54 3.41
C VAL A 685 -18.58 -8.11 2.89
N ARG A 686 -19.75 -7.46 2.85
CA ARG A 686 -19.84 -6.06 2.48
C ARG A 686 -19.18 -5.16 3.53
N TYR A 687 -19.42 -5.41 4.81
CA TYR A 687 -18.85 -4.65 5.92
C TYR A 687 -17.32 -4.59 5.84
N VAL A 688 -16.64 -5.74 5.70
CA VAL A 688 -15.18 -5.79 5.58
C VAL A 688 -14.67 -5.07 4.32
N ARG A 689 -15.35 -5.23 3.18
CA ARG A 689 -14.97 -4.55 1.93
C ARG A 689 -15.12 -3.03 2.05
N ASP A 690 -16.28 -2.57 2.48
CA ASP A 690 -16.59 -1.14 2.61
C ASP A 690 -15.62 -0.46 3.61
N ILE A 691 -15.21 -1.14 4.69
CA ILE A 691 -14.20 -0.63 5.63
C ILE A 691 -12.81 -0.62 5.01
N ARG A 692 -12.38 -1.71 4.36
CA ARG A 692 -11.06 -1.78 3.71
C ARG A 692 -10.90 -0.67 2.69
N ASP A 693 -11.89 -0.46 1.84
CA ASP A 693 -11.80 0.53 0.77
C ASP A 693 -11.74 1.95 1.33
N ARG A 694 -12.55 2.23 2.35
CA ARG A 694 -12.52 3.51 3.06
C ARG A 694 -11.20 3.73 3.79
N TYR A 695 -10.68 2.69 4.44
CA TYR A 695 -9.37 2.72 5.07
C TYR A 695 -8.26 3.04 4.06
N GLN A 696 -8.24 2.36 2.91
CA GLN A 696 -7.27 2.62 1.85
C GLN A 696 -7.34 4.07 1.37
N ALA A 697 -8.55 4.63 1.26
CA ALA A 697 -8.74 6.03 0.94
C ALA A 697 -8.20 6.96 2.03
N TYR A 698 -8.48 6.68 3.30
CA TYR A 698 -8.00 7.49 4.42
C TYR A 698 -6.48 7.49 4.47
N VAL A 699 -5.83 6.34 4.28
CA VAL A 699 -4.36 6.24 4.21
C VAL A 699 -3.81 7.13 3.10
N GLU A 700 -4.41 7.09 1.91
CA GLU A 700 -3.94 7.89 0.78
C GLU A 700 -4.09 9.39 1.03
N LEU A 701 -5.25 9.80 1.56
CA LEU A 701 -5.59 11.20 1.81
C LEU A 701 -4.80 11.82 2.97
N SER A 702 -4.32 11.01 3.91
CA SER A 702 -3.57 11.44 5.10
C SER A 702 -2.10 11.03 5.07
N ARG A 703 -1.58 10.67 3.89
CA ARG A 703 -0.24 10.11 3.76
C ARG A 703 0.86 11.00 4.34
N ASP A 704 0.70 12.30 4.17
CA ASP A 704 1.71 13.31 4.56
C ASP A 704 1.30 14.08 5.83
N TRP A 705 0.27 13.62 6.55
CA TRP A 705 -0.15 14.29 7.78
C TRP A 705 0.77 13.91 8.95
N PRO A 706 1.05 14.87 9.86
CA PRO A 706 1.62 14.51 11.15
C PRO A 706 0.64 13.61 11.93
N PRO A 707 1.14 12.84 12.91
CA PRO A 707 0.27 12.13 13.85
C PRO A 707 -0.74 13.08 14.50
N PRO A 708 -2.02 12.68 14.69
CA PRO A 708 -2.98 13.46 15.45
C PRO A 708 -2.44 13.72 16.87
N VAL A 709 -2.24 14.99 17.22
CA VAL A 709 -1.81 15.41 18.56
C VAL A 709 -3.04 15.84 19.35
N GLU A 710 -3.06 15.57 20.66
CA GLU A 710 -4.09 16.09 21.59
C GLU A 710 -4.00 17.60 21.78
#